data_AF-A0A2W7NHS0-F1
#
_entry.id   AF-A0A2W7NHS0-F1
#
_cell.length_a   1.000
_cell.length_b   1.000
_cell.length_c   1.000
_cell.angle_alpha   90.00
_cell.angle_beta   90.00
_cell.angle_gamma   90.00
#
_symmetry.space_group_name_H-M   'P 1'
#
loop_
_entity.id
_entity.type
_entity.pdbx_description
1 polymer ?
#
loop_
_entity_poly.entity_id
_entity_poly.type
_entity_poly.pdbx_seq_one_letter_code
_entity_poly.pdbx_strand_id
1 'polypeptide(L)'
;MEERPGSRVSEGSSRLMVSMARQETFEQHSIEARVERAPEQDRVPGPLPEVASALEIKIKDLVAESECSVRLRNAIGGSKELPINTVADYMRDPEQARVYFQKHVQNLGRKSVSELHKLVVAAFASGGISFTNSVPSDSSAEELDDSAERQRAYEAAQRLFQGLLFPDEILDRYPSVRLKNLLLNTYSEDPVPFSEFLSAFGDTLHHLGSQKNCGRKSLQELARITDDIVAERVKALGIREECIPIVRQVLEQRPLRKEELAAVLAFEAVDLSALSKSDPAAVWGASISQIMPRVLAELTAREQEVIKRRYALDGGEPETLERISGDYGVTRERIRQIEAKALRKMRNKKVMKALSAALESEDTIDLIFSNRKIITDEQIGSAAKSLTPGQRLAIDISYGGVKQFLESESVQTEAGWILERYMLELPEEPEILAGSVRQRLVDAVLKQSLPIRVSSVAEHFPDLTLDGIRAELADSFDATIEDDLIASAPRLPASARYILILRKAGHALHCKEIRAVNHEIFGKDDSIQQIGSVLGGLEEVLIVARGTYDLYENLSLSEEDIEAIRNTVYDALTVRGEFVSVKILFSEHFQGTTEQYGTQFDYYMLLGILQDDERFDVRRGLMVGLTSFSSGQGFLGLNEEIIAVLSEAGRALSLEEIAEALEGRRDTFLTSIATSLDNSPFAVSVGRGHYDLTDRVFGDEQRQQQLHTSCCLALSPGPRSALALAELISPIFGEYHTRPLKGFLSGYKDFEIKGDVLHLREEPPEVSAYLEVRDVALDEGIGTDGGLGRLRDFLALHGASDYTDLDPYLKHPIAAINDTSSEDEILDKLLGDFGV
;
A
#
# COMPACT_ATOMS: atom_id res chain seq x y z
N MET A 1 -14.25 -25.23 -44.08
CA MET A 1 -12.92 -25.18 -43.43
C MET A 1 -13.16 -25.12 -41.94
N GLU A 2 -13.43 -26.21 -41.22
CA GLU A 2 -12.82 -27.57 -41.26
C GLU A 2 -11.35 -27.53 -40.75
N GLU A 3 -10.87 -28.47 -39.94
CA GLU A 3 -11.41 -29.82 -39.67
C GLU A 3 -11.09 -30.37 -38.25
N ARG A 4 -11.81 -31.42 -37.84
CA ARG A 4 -11.44 -32.36 -36.75
C ARG A 4 -11.37 -33.76 -37.35
N PRO A 5 -10.40 -34.60 -36.92
CA PRO A 5 -10.80 -35.81 -36.17
C PRO A 5 -9.81 -36.15 -35.02
N GLY A 6 -10.05 -37.13 -34.14
CA GLY A 6 -11.27 -37.91 -33.89
C GLY A 6 -11.02 -39.32 -33.29
N SER A 7 -11.99 -39.80 -32.48
CA SER A 7 -12.15 -41.17 -31.91
C SER A 7 -11.30 -41.56 -30.67
N ARG A 8 -11.70 -42.44 -29.74
CA ARG A 8 -12.97 -43.07 -29.25
C ARG A 8 -12.64 -43.71 -27.85
N VAL A 9 -13.47 -44.36 -27.01
CA VAL A 9 -14.83 -44.99 -27.05
C VAL A 9 -15.61 -44.61 -25.75
N SER A 10 -16.80 -45.17 -25.52
CA SER A 10 -17.59 -45.20 -24.25
C SER A 10 -17.14 -46.36 -23.31
N GLU A 11 -17.69 -46.66 -22.11
CA GLU A 11 -18.97 -46.40 -21.40
C GLU A 11 -18.72 -46.24 -19.87
N GLY A 12 -19.61 -45.72 -18.99
CA GLY A 12 -20.97 -45.18 -19.15
C GLY A 12 -21.63 -44.77 -17.80
N SER A 13 -22.86 -44.24 -17.84
CA SER A 13 -23.85 -44.13 -16.73
C SER A 13 -23.60 -43.23 -15.49
N SER A 14 -23.61 -41.91 -15.73
CA SER A 14 -24.59 -40.94 -15.16
C SER A 14 -25.05 -40.91 -13.68
N ARG A 15 -24.86 -39.72 -13.07
CA ARG A 15 -25.75 -39.00 -12.10
C ARG A 15 -25.90 -39.51 -10.65
N LEU A 16 -26.22 -38.67 -9.63
CA LEU A 16 -25.96 -37.24 -9.28
C LEU A 16 -26.54 -36.98 -7.87
N MET A 17 -25.88 -36.18 -7.00
CA MET A 17 -26.49 -35.46 -5.84
C MET A 17 -27.01 -36.36 -4.66
N VAL A 18 -27.25 -35.95 -3.40
CA VAL A 18 -26.96 -34.73 -2.59
C VAL A 18 -27.04 -35.05 -1.06
N SER A 19 -26.40 -34.22 -0.22
CA SER A 19 -26.55 -34.00 1.26
C SER A 19 -26.76 -35.14 2.29
N MET A 20 -25.97 -35.06 3.37
CA MET A 20 -26.27 -35.29 4.82
C MET A 20 -27.71 -35.79 5.17
N ALA A 21 -27.94 -36.82 6.01
CA ALA A 21 -27.67 -36.86 7.46
C ALA A 21 -28.23 -38.15 8.16
N ARG A 22 -27.97 -38.28 9.49
CA ARG A 22 -28.70 -39.04 10.55
C ARG A 22 -28.56 -40.59 10.75
N GLN A 23 -28.21 -40.93 12.00
CA GLN A 23 -28.83 -41.89 12.96
C GLN A 23 -28.79 -43.44 12.80
N GLU A 24 -28.15 -44.08 13.79
CA GLU A 24 -28.69 -45.08 14.75
C GLU A 24 -29.26 -46.48 14.34
N THR A 25 -28.41 -47.51 14.55
CA THR A 25 -28.59 -48.74 15.38
C THR A 25 -29.69 -49.83 15.18
N PHE A 26 -29.29 -51.08 15.52
CA PHE A 26 -30.08 -52.30 15.90
C PHE A 26 -30.93 -52.97 14.80
N GLU A 27 -30.86 -54.28 14.49
CA GLU A 27 -30.90 -55.54 15.27
C GLU A 27 -30.05 -56.65 14.56
N GLN A 28 -29.46 -57.72 15.15
CA GLN A 28 -29.84 -58.77 16.13
C GLN A 28 -30.51 -60.02 15.49
N HIS A 29 -29.77 -61.14 15.30
CA HIS A 29 -30.15 -62.52 15.69
C HIS A 29 -29.04 -63.59 15.42
N SER A 30 -29.23 -64.79 15.97
CA SER A 30 -28.23 -65.86 16.24
C SER A 30 -28.14 -66.99 15.19
N ILE A 31 -27.12 -67.86 15.32
CA ILE A 31 -27.17 -69.32 15.05
C ILE A 31 -26.06 -70.03 15.86
N GLU A 32 -26.26 -71.30 16.26
CA GLU A 32 -25.40 -72.07 17.16
C GLU A 32 -24.51 -73.13 16.47
N ALA A 33 -23.42 -73.53 17.14
CA ALA A 33 -22.75 -74.84 17.02
C ALA A 33 -22.05 -75.22 18.35
N ARG A 34 -21.76 -76.50 18.61
CA ARG A 34 -21.63 -77.07 19.97
C ARG A 34 -20.65 -78.26 20.05
N VAL A 35 -20.38 -78.75 21.29
CA VAL A 35 -19.66 -80.02 21.67
C VAL A 35 -18.12 -79.83 21.82
N GLU A 36 -17.37 -80.38 22.79
CA GLU A 36 -17.58 -81.48 23.79
C GLU A 36 -17.18 -81.13 25.26
N ARG A 37 -16.80 -82.11 26.11
CA ARG A 37 -16.64 -82.02 27.59
C ARG A 37 -15.27 -82.51 28.16
N ALA A 38 -15.03 -82.23 29.44
CA ALA A 38 -13.82 -82.53 30.24
C ALA A 38 -13.72 -83.98 30.78
N PRO A 39 -12.64 -84.32 31.53
CA PRO A 39 -12.81 -84.60 32.97
C PRO A 39 -11.70 -84.06 33.90
N GLU A 40 -11.92 -84.19 35.22
CA GLU A 40 -11.03 -83.82 36.33
C GLU A 40 -10.10 -84.98 36.77
N GLN A 41 -9.03 -84.68 37.54
CA GLN A 41 -8.61 -85.52 38.68
C GLN A 41 -7.61 -84.85 39.63
N ASP A 42 -7.80 -85.03 40.94
CA ASP A 42 -6.96 -84.52 42.02
C ASP A 42 -5.60 -85.22 42.18
N ARG A 43 -4.58 -84.47 42.65
CA ARG A 43 -3.66 -84.92 43.72
C ARG A 43 -3.17 -83.75 44.59
N VAL A 44 -3.57 -83.74 45.86
CA VAL A 44 -2.92 -82.95 46.93
C VAL A 44 -2.04 -83.89 47.75
N PRO A 45 -0.78 -83.48 48.02
CA PRO A 45 -0.29 -83.53 49.39
C PRO A 45 0.50 -82.26 49.78
N GLY A 46 0.36 -81.82 51.02
CA GLY A 46 1.30 -80.91 51.68
C GLY A 46 1.86 -81.56 52.96
N PRO A 47 2.57 -80.82 53.84
CA PRO A 47 2.99 -79.41 53.71
C PRO A 47 4.51 -79.17 53.87
N LEU A 48 4.92 -77.95 53.47
CA LEU A 48 6.04 -77.08 53.95
C LEU A 48 7.19 -77.69 54.80
N PRO A 49 8.44 -77.23 54.54
CA PRO A 49 8.89 -76.05 55.28
C PRO A 49 9.38 -74.87 54.43
N GLU A 50 9.35 -73.71 55.09
CA GLU A 50 9.61 -72.34 54.68
C GLU A 50 10.93 -72.07 53.92
N VAL A 51 10.82 -71.50 52.72
CA VAL A 51 11.48 -70.22 52.40
C VAL A 51 10.43 -69.34 51.69
N ALA A 52 10.02 -68.25 52.34
CA ALA A 52 8.97 -67.37 51.82
C ALA A 52 9.54 -66.15 51.05
N SER A 53 8.64 -65.41 50.38
CA SER A 53 8.86 -64.06 49.82
C SER A 53 9.84 -63.87 48.66
N ALA A 54 9.60 -64.58 47.54
CA ALA A 54 10.01 -64.11 46.20
C ALA A 54 9.02 -64.61 45.11
N LEU A 55 8.94 -63.89 43.98
CA LEU A 55 8.31 -64.30 42.71
C LEU A 55 6.76 -64.41 42.60
N GLU A 56 6.00 -63.37 42.99
CA GLU A 56 4.68 -63.06 42.36
C GLU A 56 4.53 -61.55 42.02
N ILE A 57 5.51 -60.96 41.34
CA ILE A 57 5.36 -59.59 40.82
C ILE A 57 4.26 -59.59 39.74
N LYS A 58 3.18 -58.85 39.96
CA LYS A 58 2.09 -58.68 38.98
C LYS A 58 2.49 -57.69 37.90
N ILE A 59 2.08 -57.97 36.66
CA ILE A 59 2.42 -57.15 35.49
C ILE A 59 1.72 -55.78 35.54
N LYS A 60 0.52 -55.68 36.13
CA LYS A 60 -0.13 -54.37 36.33
C LYS A 60 0.68 -53.48 37.26
N ASP A 61 1.10 -54.04 38.39
CA ASP A 61 1.80 -53.33 39.46
C ASP A 61 3.20 -52.91 38.97
N LEU A 62 3.94 -53.82 38.34
CA LEU A 62 5.21 -53.52 37.65
C LEU A 62 5.08 -52.39 36.62
N VAL A 63 4.01 -52.37 35.81
CA VAL A 63 3.80 -51.34 34.77
C VAL A 63 3.30 -50.00 35.36
N ALA A 64 2.65 -50.03 36.53
CA ALA A 64 2.31 -48.82 37.28
C ALA A 64 3.56 -48.17 37.87
N GLU A 65 4.43 -48.96 38.51
CA GLU A 65 5.65 -48.52 39.20
C GLU A 65 6.80 -48.19 38.22
N SER A 66 6.90 -48.88 37.07
CA SER A 66 7.97 -48.65 36.09
C SER A 66 7.74 -47.43 35.19
N GLU A 67 8.83 -46.80 34.73
CA GLU A 67 8.87 -45.74 33.70
C GLU A 67 8.55 -46.24 32.27
N CYS A 68 7.33 -46.76 32.09
CA CYS A 68 6.79 -47.15 30.81
C CYS A 68 6.19 -45.98 30.01
N SER A 69 6.04 -46.15 28.68
CA SER A 69 5.31 -45.16 27.88
C SER A 69 3.83 -45.07 28.31
N VAL A 70 3.24 -43.87 28.21
CA VAL A 70 1.82 -43.61 28.55
C VAL A 70 0.87 -44.56 27.80
N ARG A 71 1.23 -45.00 26.58
CA ARG A 71 0.46 -46.02 25.83
C ARG A 71 0.50 -47.40 26.50
N LEU A 72 1.67 -47.83 26.98
CA LEU A 72 1.79 -49.09 27.71
C LEU A 72 1.05 -49.01 29.05
N ARG A 73 1.26 -47.93 29.82
CA ARG A 73 0.58 -47.71 31.11
C ARG A 73 -0.94 -47.73 30.98
N ASN A 74 -1.50 -46.98 30.02
CA ASN A 74 -2.95 -46.90 29.83
C ASN A 74 -3.55 -48.21 29.27
N ALA A 75 -2.85 -48.93 28.38
CA ALA A 75 -3.34 -50.19 27.84
C ALA A 75 -3.38 -51.31 28.90
N ILE A 76 -2.34 -51.40 29.74
CA ILE A 76 -2.25 -52.43 30.80
C ILE A 76 -3.14 -52.07 32.00
N GLY A 77 -3.12 -50.82 32.45
CA GLY A 77 -3.95 -50.35 33.56
C GLY A 77 -5.45 -50.31 33.24
N GLY A 78 -5.82 -49.96 32.01
CA GLY A 78 -7.21 -49.93 31.54
C GLY A 78 -7.81 -51.31 31.21
N SER A 79 -6.99 -52.35 31.10
CA SER A 79 -7.46 -53.72 30.85
C SER A 79 -7.99 -54.34 32.14
N LYS A 80 -9.24 -54.84 32.12
CA LYS A 80 -9.85 -55.51 33.29
C LYS A 80 -9.06 -56.77 33.66
N GLU A 81 -8.83 -57.65 32.70
CA GLU A 81 -8.00 -58.85 32.81
C GLU A 81 -6.81 -58.74 31.86
N LEU A 82 -5.66 -59.34 32.22
CA LEU A 82 -4.52 -59.50 31.31
C LEU A 82 -4.41 -60.97 30.87
N PRO A 83 -3.86 -61.25 29.67
CA PRO A 83 -3.67 -62.64 29.20
C PRO A 83 -2.72 -63.45 30.08
N ILE A 84 -1.81 -62.76 30.77
CA ILE A 84 -0.89 -63.29 31.77
C ILE A 84 -0.78 -62.23 32.87
N ASN A 85 -0.85 -62.61 34.14
CA ASN A 85 -0.91 -61.65 35.25
C ASN A 85 0.41 -61.47 36.01
N THR A 86 1.33 -62.44 36.00
CA THR A 86 2.62 -62.36 36.74
C THR A 86 3.84 -62.31 35.81
N VAL A 87 4.91 -61.69 36.31
CA VAL A 87 6.25 -61.69 35.68
C VAL A 87 6.79 -63.11 35.51
N ALA A 88 6.55 -63.99 36.50
CA ALA A 88 7.00 -65.38 36.45
C ALA A 88 6.31 -66.17 35.33
N ASP A 89 5.00 -66.03 35.16
CA ASP A 89 4.24 -66.68 34.08
C ASP A 89 4.64 -66.18 32.70
N TYR A 90 4.89 -64.89 32.54
CA TYR A 90 5.33 -64.29 31.27
C TYR A 90 6.69 -64.84 30.85
N MET A 91 7.56 -65.13 31.81
CA MET A 91 8.90 -65.67 31.56
C MET A 91 8.92 -67.19 31.30
N ARG A 92 7.78 -67.90 31.42
CA ARG A 92 7.67 -69.33 31.03
C ARG A 92 7.76 -69.54 29.51
N ASP A 93 7.15 -68.66 28.72
CA ASP A 93 7.35 -68.55 27.27
C ASP A 93 7.25 -67.07 26.84
N PRO A 94 8.38 -66.35 26.80
CA PRO A 94 8.37 -64.91 26.49
C PRO A 94 7.90 -64.58 25.07
N GLU A 95 8.08 -65.45 24.07
CA GLU A 95 7.66 -65.16 22.70
C GLU A 95 6.16 -65.39 22.51
N GLN A 96 5.63 -66.49 23.07
CA GLN A 96 4.19 -66.70 23.11
C GLN A 96 3.49 -65.61 23.94
N ALA A 97 4.05 -65.23 25.10
CA ALA A 97 3.55 -64.12 25.90
C ALA A 97 3.46 -62.82 25.09
N ARG A 98 4.52 -62.43 24.36
CA ARG A 98 4.51 -61.25 23.47
C ARG A 98 3.37 -61.32 22.44
N VAL A 99 3.16 -62.47 21.79
CA VAL A 99 2.07 -62.66 20.83
C VAL A 99 0.69 -62.57 21.50
N TYR A 100 0.52 -63.16 22.69
CA TYR A 100 -0.74 -63.09 23.44
C TYR A 100 -1.09 -61.66 23.86
N PHE A 101 -0.14 -60.90 24.41
CA PHE A 101 -0.34 -59.49 24.74
C PHE A 101 -0.69 -58.66 23.49
N GLN A 102 -0.02 -58.88 22.35
CA GLN A 102 -0.28 -58.14 21.11
C GLN A 102 -1.65 -58.49 20.45
N LYS A 103 -2.24 -59.64 20.78
CA LYS A 103 -3.56 -60.07 20.25
C LYS A 103 -4.73 -59.67 21.14
N HIS A 104 -4.58 -59.72 22.45
CA HIS A 104 -5.70 -59.65 23.39
C HIS A 104 -5.78 -58.35 24.20
N VAL A 105 -4.69 -57.58 24.31
CA VAL A 105 -4.71 -56.26 24.98
C VAL A 105 -4.98 -55.17 23.94
N GLN A 106 -6.14 -54.50 24.06
CA GLN A 106 -6.51 -53.43 23.13
C GLN A 106 -5.51 -52.28 23.15
N ASN A 107 -5.28 -51.66 21.99
CA ASN A 107 -4.33 -50.57 21.75
C ASN A 107 -2.83 -50.91 21.97
N LEU A 108 -2.46 -52.16 22.27
CA LEU A 108 -1.08 -52.56 22.58
C LEU A 108 -0.28 -52.96 21.31
N GLY A 109 0.27 -51.97 20.61
CA GLY A 109 1.09 -52.20 19.41
C GLY A 109 2.48 -52.82 19.69
N ARG A 110 3.09 -53.42 18.65
CA ARG A 110 4.41 -54.11 18.67
C ARG A 110 5.50 -53.42 19.51
N LYS A 111 5.61 -52.08 19.44
CA LYS A 111 6.60 -51.31 20.21
C LYS A 111 6.32 -51.30 21.71
N SER A 112 5.06 -51.20 22.12
CA SER A 112 4.65 -51.29 23.54
C SER A 112 4.76 -52.72 24.08
N VAL A 113 4.51 -53.74 23.26
CA VAL A 113 4.80 -55.15 23.61
C VAL A 113 6.31 -55.37 23.82
N SER A 114 7.15 -54.78 22.97
CA SER A 114 8.61 -54.85 23.14
C SER A 114 9.13 -54.02 24.31
N GLU A 115 8.40 -52.99 24.76
CA GLU A 115 8.70 -52.22 25.97
C GLU A 115 8.30 -53.03 27.22
N LEU A 116 7.12 -53.63 27.22
CA LEU A 116 6.65 -54.55 28.26
C LEU A 116 7.61 -55.71 28.47
N HIS A 117 8.01 -56.38 27.38
CA HIS A 117 8.98 -57.48 27.43
C HIS A 117 10.29 -57.07 28.13
N LYS A 118 10.82 -55.87 27.83
CA LYS A 118 12.05 -55.38 28.48
C LYS A 118 11.86 -55.12 29.98
N LEU A 119 10.72 -54.56 30.39
CA LEU A 119 10.41 -54.33 31.80
C LEU A 119 10.25 -55.66 32.56
N VAL A 120 9.55 -56.64 31.98
CA VAL A 120 9.37 -57.97 32.59
C VAL A 120 10.69 -58.73 32.69
N VAL A 121 11.53 -58.71 31.66
CA VAL A 121 12.86 -59.33 31.69
C VAL A 121 13.78 -58.65 32.72
N ALA A 122 13.75 -57.32 32.82
CA ALA A 122 14.51 -56.59 33.84
C ALA A 122 14.04 -56.94 35.27
N ALA A 123 12.73 -56.93 35.51
CA ALA A 123 12.14 -57.30 36.80
C ALA A 123 12.45 -58.75 37.21
N PHE A 124 12.46 -59.67 36.24
CA PHE A 124 12.84 -61.07 36.46
C PHE A 124 14.35 -61.21 36.76
N ALA A 125 15.22 -60.46 36.08
CA ALA A 125 16.66 -60.45 36.35
C ALA A 125 16.99 -59.91 37.75
N SER A 126 16.30 -58.86 38.21
CA SER A 126 16.37 -58.40 39.60
C SER A 126 15.73 -59.36 40.62
N GLY A 127 14.95 -60.35 40.16
CA GLY A 127 14.26 -61.35 40.97
C GLY A 127 15.14 -62.49 41.51
N GLY A 128 16.44 -62.52 41.17
CA GLY A 128 17.42 -63.36 41.86
C GLY A 128 17.76 -64.71 41.23
N ILE A 129 18.28 -64.71 39.99
CA ILE A 129 19.21 -65.77 39.55
C ILE A 129 20.44 -65.08 38.93
N SER A 130 21.56 -65.11 39.65
CA SER A 130 22.85 -64.62 39.18
C SER A 130 23.74 -65.77 38.71
N PHE A 131 24.49 -65.57 37.62
CA PHE A 131 25.51 -66.51 37.17
C PHE A 131 26.84 -65.80 36.93
N THR A 132 27.78 -66.05 37.85
CA THR A 132 29.26 -66.03 37.67
C THR A 132 29.93 -64.69 37.26
N ASN A 133 31.03 -64.24 37.88
CA ASN A 133 31.93 -64.88 38.85
C ASN A 133 32.24 -63.95 40.04
N SER A 134 32.56 -64.54 41.20
CA SER A 134 32.80 -63.85 42.47
C SER A 134 33.95 -64.47 43.26
N VAL A 135 35.03 -63.72 43.48
CA VAL A 135 36.08 -63.95 44.49
C VAL A 135 36.73 -62.58 44.82
N PRO A 136 37.33 -62.37 46.01
CA PRO A 136 36.54 -61.92 47.16
C PRO A 136 37.06 -60.61 47.78
N SER A 137 36.27 -60.05 48.70
CA SER A 137 36.82 -59.18 49.75
C SER A 137 37.56 -60.02 50.80
N ASP A 138 38.79 -59.67 51.15
CA ASP A 138 39.04 -58.81 52.32
C ASP A 138 40.53 -58.40 52.47
N SER A 139 40.81 -57.48 53.38
CA SER A 139 42.12 -57.10 53.96
C SER A 139 43.18 -56.45 53.04
N SER A 140 43.28 -55.12 53.19
CA SER A 140 44.54 -54.34 53.32
C SER A 140 45.70 -54.57 52.34
N ALA A 141 45.82 -53.68 51.35
CA ALA A 141 47.10 -53.09 50.96
C ALA A 141 46.89 -51.68 50.37
N GLU A 142 47.57 -50.68 50.97
CA GLU A 142 47.94 -49.39 50.36
C GLU A 142 46.83 -48.51 49.76
N GLU A 143 46.13 -47.77 50.63
CA GLU A 143 45.63 -46.42 50.31
C GLU A 143 46.82 -45.45 50.07
N LEU A 144 47.46 -45.55 48.91
CA LEU A 144 48.47 -44.59 48.45
C LEU A 144 47.81 -43.43 47.70
N ASP A 145 47.43 -42.39 48.46
CA ASP A 145 47.04 -40.99 48.09
C ASP A 145 46.46 -40.72 46.67
N ASP A 146 45.69 -41.67 46.14
CA ASP A 146 44.94 -41.56 44.88
C ASP A 146 43.92 -40.40 44.95
N SER A 147 43.60 -39.90 46.16
CA SER A 147 42.74 -38.74 46.43
C SER A 147 43.31 -37.46 45.83
N ALA A 148 44.58 -37.14 46.10
CA ALA A 148 45.22 -35.93 45.58
C ALA A 148 45.36 -35.96 44.05
N GLU A 149 45.68 -37.12 43.47
CA GLU A 149 45.77 -37.30 42.02
C GLU A 149 44.40 -37.23 41.33
N ARG A 150 43.35 -37.81 41.92
CA ARG A 150 41.98 -37.70 41.39
C ARG A 150 41.43 -36.28 41.47
N GLN A 151 41.68 -35.56 42.57
CA GLN A 151 41.30 -34.15 42.70
C GLN A 151 41.99 -33.27 41.63
N ARG A 152 43.29 -33.50 41.38
CA ARG A 152 44.02 -32.82 40.29
C ARG A 152 43.49 -33.17 38.92
N ALA A 153 43.22 -34.44 38.64
CA ALA A 153 42.63 -34.85 37.36
C ALA A 153 41.23 -34.24 37.15
N TYR A 154 40.42 -34.12 38.22
CA TYR A 154 39.13 -33.45 38.20
C TYR A 154 39.27 -31.95 37.89
N GLU A 155 40.16 -31.23 38.58
CA GLU A 155 40.45 -29.82 38.27
C GLU A 155 41.00 -29.62 36.85
N ALA A 156 41.88 -30.51 36.39
CA ALA A 156 42.42 -30.48 35.03
C ALA A 156 41.31 -30.69 33.99
N ALA A 157 40.36 -31.60 34.24
CA ALA A 157 39.19 -31.81 33.39
C ALA A 157 38.20 -30.62 33.44
N GLN A 158 37.99 -30.00 34.60
CA GLN A 158 37.15 -28.80 34.74
C GLN A 158 37.71 -27.61 33.95
N ARG A 159 39.04 -27.41 33.95
CA ARG A 159 39.74 -26.35 33.21
C ARG A 159 39.48 -26.40 31.69
N LEU A 160 39.23 -27.59 31.12
CA LEU A 160 38.89 -27.76 29.69
C LEU A 160 37.56 -27.07 29.28
N PHE A 161 36.66 -26.84 30.24
CA PHE A 161 35.32 -26.27 30.04
C PHE A 161 35.15 -24.89 30.69
N GLN A 162 36.24 -24.24 31.10
CA GLN A 162 36.20 -22.92 31.71
C GLN A 162 35.58 -21.88 30.76
N GLY A 163 34.58 -21.15 31.24
CA GLY A 163 33.87 -20.11 30.48
C GLY A 163 32.71 -20.61 29.61
N LEU A 164 32.41 -21.91 29.57
CA LEU A 164 31.20 -22.45 28.95
C LEU A 164 30.05 -22.48 29.97
N LEU A 165 28.83 -22.21 29.49
CA LEU A 165 27.61 -22.20 30.31
C LEU A 165 26.56 -23.17 29.77
N PHE A 166 25.81 -23.79 30.69
CA PHE A 166 24.59 -24.55 30.43
C PHE A 166 23.38 -23.69 30.85
N PRO A 167 22.29 -23.61 30.05
CA PRO A 167 22.02 -24.37 28.84
C PRO A 167 22.59 -23.77 27.54
N ASP A 168 23.20 -22.58 27.59
CA ASP A 168 23.58 -21.76 26.44
C ASP A 168 24.37 -22.50 25.35
N GLU A 169 25.46 -23.20 25.69
CA GLU A 169 26.30 -23.92 24.73
C GLU A 169 25.57 -25.08 24.02
N ILE A 170 24.44 -25.56 24.59
CA ILE A 170 23.54 -26.51 23.91
C ILE A 170 22.50 -25.78 23.06
N LEU A 171 22.00 -24.63 23.51
CA LEU A 171 21.04 -23.82 22.75
C LEU A 171 21.66 -23.25 21.46
N ASP A 172 22.94 -22.90 21.48
CA ASP A 172 23.74 -22.44 20.33
C ASP A 172 24.03 -23.56 19.30
N ARG A 173 23.66 -24.83 19.59
CA ARG A 173 23.79 -25.99 18.68
C ARG A 173 22.48 -26.39 18.00
N TYR A 174 21.50 -25.48 17.96
CA TYR A 174 20.19 -25.64 17.29
C TYR A 174 19.41 -26.92 17.69
N PRO A 175 19.24 -27.20 18.99
CA PRO A 175 18.49 -28.37 19.45
C PRO A 175 17.02 -28.29 19.00
N SER A 176 16.34 -29.44 18.92
CA SER A 176 14.92 -29.48 18.54
C SER A 176 14.08 -28.52 19.39
N VAL A 177 13.01 -27.97 18.80
CA VAL A 177 12.10 -27.03 19.49
C VAL A 177 11.60 -27.58 20.83
N ARG A 178 11.48 -28.92 20.94
CA ARG A 178 11.12 -29.60 22.19
C ARG A 178 12.22 -29.53 23.25
N LEU A 179 13.48 -29.75 22.87
CA LEU A 179 14.62 -29.64 23.79
C LEU A 179 14.93 -28.17 24.13
N LYS A 180 14.88 -27.25 23.15
CA LYS A 180 15.04 -25.80 23.43
C LYS A 180 14.01 -25.29 24.44
N ASN A 181 12.73 -25.57 24.22
CA ASN A 181 11.68 -25.10 25.12
C ASN A 181 11.73 -25.79 26.49
N LEU A 182 12.21 -27.04 26.56
CA LEU A 182 12.44 -27.74 27.83
C LEU A 182 13.58 -27.08 28.63
N LEU A 183 14.74 -26.84 28.00
CA LEU A 183 15.89 -26.23 28.66
C LEU A 183 15.58 -24.81 29.13
N LEU A 184 14.95 -23.98 28.29
CA LEU A 184 14.52 -22.63 28.69
C LEU A 184 13.54 -22.69 29.88
N ASN A 185 12.50 -23.53 29.81
CA ASN A 185 11.50 -23.61 30.88
C ASN A 185 12.02 -24.20 32.22
N THR A 186 13.28 -24.65 32.29
CA THR A 186 13.88 -25.23 33.51
C THR A 186 15.15 -24.50 33.96
N TYR A 187 15.84 -23.78 33.06
CA TYR A 187 17.13 -23.11 33.33
C TYR A 187 17.19 -21.69 32.70
N SER A 188 16.06 -20.96 32.66
CA SER A 188 16.04 -19.58 32.11
C SER A 188 16.66 -18.52 33.02
N GLU A 189 16.71 -18.76 34.33
CA GLU A 189 17.04 -17.72 35.32
C GLU A 189 18.46 -17.89 35.89
N ASP A 190 18.93 -19.14 36.06
CA ASP A 190 20.27 -19.47 36.57
C ASP A 190 21.06 -20.35 35.57
N PRO A 191 21.94 -19.77 34.73
CA PRO A 191 22.90 -20.52 33.91
C PRO A 191 24.04 -21.07 34.77
N VAL A 192 24.34 -22.37 34.67
CA VAL A 192 25.41 -23.03 35.45
C VAL A 192 26.67 -23.26 34.61
N PRO A 193 27.87 -23.30 35.22
CA PRO A 193 29.10 -23.71 34.53
C PRO A 193 28.94 -25.05 33.83
N PHE A 194 29.41 -25.17 32.58
CA PHE A 194 29.25 -26.40 31.81
C PHE A 194 29.99 -27.60 32.43
N SER A 195 31.08 -27.36 33.16
CA SER A 195 31.77 -28.36 33.99
C SER A 195 30.92 -28.87 35.16
N GLU A 196 30.11 -28.01 35.77
CA GLU A 196 29.19 -28.37 36.85
C GLU A 196 28.02 -29.20 36.31
N PHE A 197 27.42 -28.77 35.19
CA PHE A 197 26.45 -29.55 34.42
C PHE A 197 26.98 -30.94 34.02
N LEU A 198 28.25 -31.04 33.57
CA LEU A 198 28.88 -32.33 33.26
C LEU A 198 29.04 -33.23 34.49
N SER A 199 29.35 -32.66 35.66
CA SER A 199 29.43 -33.44 36.91
C SER A 199 28.06 -33.91 37.41
N ALA A 200 27.03 -33.07 37.29
CA ALA A 200 25.64 -33.37 37.64
C ALA A 200 24.83 -33.93 36.45
N PHE A 201 25.48 -34.49 35.42
CA PHE A 201 24.84 -34.82 34.15
C PHE A 201 23.75 -35.90 34.28
N GLY A 202 23.99 -36.92 35.10
CA GLY A 202 23.02 -37.97 35.39
C GLY A 202 21.75 -37.45 36.07
N ASP A 203 21.93 -36.63 37.12
CA ASP A 203 20.83 -36.04 37.88
C ASP A 203 20.07 -34.99 37.05
N THR A 204 20.78 -34.25 36.18
CA THR A 204 20.18 -33.33 35.21
C THR A 204 19.31 -34.07 34.20
N LEU A 205 19.75 -35.20 33.66
CA LEU A 205 18.92 -36.04 32.79
C LEU A 205 17.70 -36.62 33.52
N HIS A 206 17.84 -37.00 34.80
CA HIS A 206 16.74 -37.49 35.62
C HIS A 206 15.72 -36.38 35.93
N HIS A 207 16.18 -35.20 36.37
CA HIS A 207 15.36 -34.02 36.61
C HIS A 207 14.61 -33.61 35.34
N LEU A 208 15.31 -33.43 34.22
CA LEU A 208 14.70 -33.14 32.92
C LEU A 208 13.75 -34.25 32.46
N GLY A 209 14.02 -35.52 32.77
CA GLY A 209 13.12 -36.65 32.51
C GLY A 209 11.77 -36.54 33.20
N SER A 210 11.75 -36.02 34.43
CA SER A 210 10.52 -35.82 35.22
C SER A 210 9.63 -34.68 34.71
N GLN A 211 10.19 -33.75 33.91
CA GLN A 211 9.48 -32.54 33.47
C GLN A 211 8.38 -32.81 32.44
N LYS A 212 7.28 -32.05 32.55
CA LYS A 212 6.17 -32.11 31.59
C LYS A 212 6.67 -31.81 30.17
N ASN A 213 6.19 -32.60 29.20
CA ASN A 213 6.62 -32.59 27.80
C ASN A 213 8.07 -33.03 27.51
N CYS A 214 8.84 -33.54 28.48
CA CYS A 214 10.07 -34.27 28.16
C CYS A 214 9.78 -35.55 27.34
N GLY A 215 10.81 -36.20 26.81
CA GLY A 215 10.70 -37.47 26.12
C GLY A 215 12.06 -38.01 25.69
N ARG A 216 12.20 -39.36 25.67
CA ARG A 216 13.48 -40.07 25.47
C ARG A 216 14.34 -39.56 24.30
N LYS A 217 13.74 -39.08 23.21
CA LYS A 217 14.48 -38.47 22.08
C LYS A 217 15.20 -37.16 22.44
N SER A 218 14.60 -36.29 23.23
CA SER A 218 15.22 -35.01 23.63
C SER A 218 16.32 -35.20 24.67
N LEU A 219 16.23 -36.23 25.52
CA LEU A 219 17.33 -36.62 26.41
C LEU A 219 18.50 -37.24 25.62
N GLN A 220 18.20 -38.06 24.59
CA GLN A 220 19.22 -38.59 23.66
C GLN A 220 19.87 -37.49 22.80
N GLU A 221 19.10 -36.49 22.39
CA GLU A 221 19.57 -35.31 21.67
C GLU A 221 20.48 -34.44 22.56
N LEU A 222 20.09 -34.19 23.81
CA LEU A 222 20.90 -33.48 24.80
C LEU A 222 22.22 -34.21 25.08
N ALA A 223 22.17 -35.52 25.33
CA ALA A 223 23.37 -36.32 25.57
C ALA A 223 24.32 -36.29 24.36
N ARG A 224 23.80 -36.39 23.14
CA ARG A 224 24.61 -36.26 21.93
C ARG A 224 25.25 -34.87 21.81
N ILE A 225 24.50 -33.78 21.99
CA ILE A 225 25.05 -32.42 21.87
C ILE A 225 26.14 -32.19 22.93
N THR A 226 25.94 -32.72 24.14
CA THR A 226 26.95 -32.70 25.21
C THR A 226 28.23 -33.43 24.78
N ASP A 227 28.10 -34.62 24.21
CA ASP A 227 29.23 -35.44 23.76
C ASP A 227 29.96 -34.80 22.56
N ASP A 228 29.22 -34.19 21.63
CA ASP A 228 29.75 -33.42 20.49
C ASP A 228 30.57 -32.19 21.01
N ILE A 229 30.10 -31.49 22.06
CA ILE A 229 30.83 -30.36 22.70
C ILE A 229 32.11 -30.83 23.42
N VAL A 230 32.06 -31.94 24.15
CA VAL A 230 33.24 -32.54 24.81
C VAL A 230 34.28 -32.94 23.75
N ALA A 231 33.85 -33.59 22.67
CA ALA A 231 34.74 -33.99 21.58
C ALA A 231 35.42 -32.78 20.90
N GLU A 232 34.68 -31.70 20.63
CA GLU A 232 35.25 -30.46 20.07
C GLU A 232 36.31 -29.84 20.98
N ARG A 233 36.07 -29.75 22.31
CA ARG A 233 37.04 -29.13 23.23
C ARG A 233 38.30 -29.97 23.42
N VAL A 234 38.19 -31.30 23.52
CA VAL A 234 39.35 -32.21 23.52
C VAL A 234 40.16 -32.05 22.23
N LYS A 235 39.50 -32.00 21.07
CA LYS A 235 40.13 -31.88 19.76
C LYS A 235 40.79 -30.52 19.53
N ALA A 236 40.17 -29.43 19.96
CA ALA A 236 40.70 -28.06 19.86
C ALA A 236 42.01 -27.85 20.63
N LEU A 237 42.28 -28.70 21.63
CA LEU A 237 43.50 -28.69 22.44
C LEU A 237 44.57 -29.68 21.94
N GLY A 238 44.33 -30.40 20.83
CA GLY A 238 45.24 -31.42 20.31
C GLY A 238 45.33 -32.68 21.17
N ILE A 239 44.40 -32.88 22.10
CA ILE A 239 44.34 -34.08 22.97
C ILE A 239 43.82 -35.26 22.14
N ARG A 240 44.30 -36.48 22.44
CA ARG A 240 43.85 -37.72 21.78
C ARG A 240 42.35 -37.96 21.97
N GLU A 241 41.65 -38.32 20.91
CA GLU A 241 40.19 -38.60 20.94
C GLU A 241 39.84 -39.78 21.87
N GLU A 242 40.80 -40.68 22.13
CA GLU A 242 40.73 -41.75 23.13
C GLU A 242 40.39 -41.23 24.55
N CYS A 243 40.73 -39.98 24.86
CA CYS A 243 40.48 -39.36 26.16
C CYS A 243 39.06 -38.80 26.34
N ILE A 244 38.26 -38.67 25.27
CA ILE A 244 36.88 -38.14 25.32
C ILE A 244 36.00 -38.87 26.37
N PRO A 245 35.90 -40.21 26.38
CA PRO A 245 35.14 -40.91 27.41
C PRO A 245 35.76 -40.79 28.81
N ILE A 246 37.09 -40.62 28.91
CA ILE A 246 37.81 -40.53 30.19
C ILE A 246 37.52 -39.17 30.86
N VAL A 247 37.58 -38.07 30.10
CA VAL A 247 37.19 -36.71 30.57
C VAL A 247 35.78 -36.71 31.17
N ARG A 248 34.83 -37.40 30.51
CA ARG A 248 33.47 -37.57 31.03
C ARG A 248 33.45 -38.36 32.34
N GLN A 249 34.15 -39.50 32.39
CA GLN A 249 34.20 -40.35 33.59
C GLN A 249 34.82 -39.65 34.80
N VAL A 250 35.84 -38.81 34.59
CA VAL A 250 36.44 -37.95 35.63
C VAL A 250 35.43 -36.95 36.17
N LEU A 251 34.74 -36.21 35.30
CA LEU A 251 33.78 -35.18 35.73
C LEU A 251 32.55 -35.81 36.40
N GLU A 252 32.08 -36.96 35.93
CA GLU A 252 31.05 -37.79 36.58
C GLU A 252 31.57 -38.58 37.81
N GLN A 253 32.78 -38.28 38.31
CA GLN A 253 33.43 -38.86 39.51
C GLN A 253 33.45 -40.40 39.57
N ARG A 254 33.51 -41.06 38.40
CA ARG A 254 33.53 -42.53 38.30
C ARG A 254 34.91 -43.11 38.66
N PRO A 255 35.00 -44.37 39.13
CA PRO A 255 36.28 -45.02 39.38
C PRO A 255 37.07 -45.24 38.08
N LEU A 256 38.32 -44.79 38.08
CA LEU A 256 39.26 -44.83 36.95
C LEU A 256 40.42 -45.78 37.22
N ARG A 257 41.08 -46.26 36.16
CA ARG A 257 42.36 -46.97 36.22
C ARG A 257 43.52 -45.98 36.29
N LYS A 258 44.67 -46.40 36.83
CA LYS A 258 45.86 -45.52 36.93
C LYS A 258 46.36 -45.01 35.57
N GLU A 259 46.21 -45.79 34.51
CA GLU A 259 46.54 -45.38 33.13
C GLU A 259 45.59 -44.28 32.61
N GLU A 260 44.30 -44.37 32.97
CA GLU A 260 43.26 -43.40 32.59
C GLU A 260 43.43 -42.10 33.39
N LEU A 261 43.75 -42.21 34.68
CA LEU A 261 44.06 -41.08 35.56
C LEU A 261 45.31 -40.30 35.07
N ALA A 262 46.39 -41.01 34.75
CA ALA A 262 47.61 -40.42 34.21
C ALA A 262 47.38 -39.71 32.85
N ALA A 263 46.48 -40.24 32.01
CA ALA A 263 46.11 -39.62 30.75
C ALA A 263 45.39 -38.28 30.92
N VAL A 264 44.73 -38.03 32.06
CA VAL A 264 44.02 -36.79 32.37
C VAL A 264 44.89 -35.78 33.14
N LEU A 265 45.77 -36.26 34.01
CA LEU A 265 46.80 -35.41 34.65
C LEU A 265 47.72 -34.75 33.62
N ALA A 266 47.93 -35.38 32.46
CA ALA A 266 48.64 -34.78 31.33
C ALA A 266 48.00 -33.47 30.81
N PHE A 267 46.73 -33.18 31.15
CA PHE A 267 46.06 -31.93 30.76
C PHE A 267 46.47 -30.73 31.63
N GLU A 268 47.13 -30.92 32.78
CA GLU A 268 47.66 -29.81 33.58
C GLU A 268 48.71 -28.97 32.82
N ALA A 269 49.35 -29.54 31.79
CA ALA A 269 50.35 -28.89 30.95
C ALA A 269 49.80 -28.29 29.64
N VAL A 270 48.47 -28.31 29.42
CA VAL A 270 47.85 -27.85 28.17
C VAL A 270 47.55 -26.35 28.22
N ASP A 271 48.07 -25.59 27.24
CA ASP A 271 47.82 -24.15 27.14
C ASP A 271 46.38 -23.84 26.69
N LEU A 272 45.57 -23.36 27.63
CA LEU A 272 44.20 -22.93 27.43
C LEU A 272 44.08 -21.65 26.58
N SER A 273 45.18 -20.94 26.26
CA SER A 273 45.14 -19.78 25.36
C SER A 273 44.62 -20.12 23.96
N ALA A 274 44.74 -21.38 23.54
CA ALA A 274 44.12 -21.90 22.32
C ALA A 274 42.58 -21.81 22.35
N LEU A 275 41.95 -22.00 23.52
CA LEU A 275 40.49 -21.91 23.69
C LEU A 275 39.98 -20.47 23.51
N SER A 276 40.77 -19.47 23.92
CA SER A 276 40.50 -18.03 23.74
C SER A 276 40.71 -17.56 22.29
N LYS A 277 41.30 -18.38 21.41
CA LYS A 277 41.64 -18.02 20.03
C LYS A 277 40.58 -18.48 19.01
N SER A 278 39.38 -18.84 19.46
CA SER A 278 38.21 -18.97 18.57
C SER A 278 37.63 -17.58 18.22
N ASP A 279 38.47 -16.71 17.65
CA ASP A 279 38.06 -15.45 17.07
C ASP A 279 37.08 -15.72 15.90
N PRO A 280 35.84 -15.18 15.94
CA PRO A 280 34.91 -15.35 14.84
C PRO A 280 35.46 -14.87 13.49
N ALA A 281 36.31 -13.83 13.46
CA ALA A 281 36.92 -13.36 12.21
C ALA A 281 37.90 -14.37 11.61
N ALA A 282 38.62 -15.14 12.44
CA ALA A 282 39.48 -16.23 11.98
C ALA A 282 38.69 -17.44 11.43
N VAL A 283 37.49 -17.68 11.96
CA VAL A 283 36.62 -18.80 11.55
C VAL A 283 35.76 -18.47 10.32
N TRP A 284 35.27 -17.23 10.21
CA TRP A 284 34.32 -16.82 9.17
C TRP A 284 34.94 -15.93 8.07
N GLY A 285 36.05 -15.24 8.36
CA GLY A 285 36.62 -14.18 7.53
C GLY A 285 36.39 -12.80 8.17
N ALA A 286 37.11 -11.79 7.66
CA ALA A 286 37.15 -10.44 8.23
C ALA A 286 36.29 -9.40 7.49
N SER A 287 35.61 -9.79 6.40
CA SER A 287 34.70 -8.93 5.63
C SER A 287 33.42 -9.69 5.27
N ILE A 288 32.35 -8.95 4.99
CA ILE A 288 31.03 -9.52 4.68
C ILE A 288 31.11 -10.43 3.46
N SER A 289 31.96 -10.08 2.48
CA SER A 289 32.24 -10.89 1.28
C SER A 289 32.79 -12.30 1.58
N GLN A 290 33.50 -12.48 2.71
CA GLN A 290 34.09 -13.76 3.11
C GLN A 290 33.15 -14.57 4.02
N ILE A 291 32.42 -13.87 4.89
CA ILE A 291 31.51 -14.45 5.88
C ILE A 291 30.24 -14.96 5.19
N MET A 292 29.61 -14.13 4.35
CA MET A 292 28.28 -14.39 3.80
C MET A 292 28.18 -15.72 3.00
N PRO A 293 29.14 -16.08 2.12
CA PRO A 293 29.09 -17.36 1.41
C PRO A 293 29.14 -18.58 2.33
N ARG A 294 29.84 -18.49 3.47
CA ARG A 294 29.93 -19.56 4.47
C ARG A 294 28.62 -19.69 5.25
N VAL A 295 28.06 -18.57 5.69
CA VAL A 295 26.77 -18.53 6.42
C VAL A 295 25.62 -19.05 5.57
N LEU A 296 25.60 -18.70 4.27
CA LEU A 296 24.63 -19.22 3.31
C LEU A 296 24.76 -20.75 3.06
N ALA A 297 25.93 -21.35 3.30
CA ALA A 297 26.14 -22.79 3.10
C ALA A 297 25.54 -23.67 4.23
N GLU A 298 25.18 -23.09 5.38
CA GLU A 298 24.45 -23.78 6.47
C GLU A 298 22.92 -23.86 6.22
N LEU A 299 22.45 -23.12 5.21
CA LEU A 299 21.07 -23.19 4.74
C LEU A 299 20.86 -24.41 3.85
N THR A 300 19.65 -24.98 3.88
CA THR A 300 19.25 -25.92 2.83
C THR A 300 19.08 -25.15 1.52
N ALA A 301 19.30 -25.79 0.36
CA ALA A 301 19.23 -25.09 -0.94
C ALA A 301 17.96 -24.24 -1.14
N ARG A 302 16.80 -24.67 -0.62
CA ARG A 302 15.55 -23.88 -0.68
C ARG A 302 15.51 -22.68 0.29
N GLU A 303 16.17 -22.78 1.44
CA GLU A 303 16.36 -21.63 2.35
C GLU A 303 17.35 -20.63 1.76
N GLN A 304 18.44 -21.14 1.17
CA GLN A 304 19.49 -20.34 0.51
C GLN A 304 18.93 -19.56 -0.69
N GLU A 305 18.16 -20.21 -1.56
CA GLU A 305 17.56 -19.62 -2.76
C GLU A 305 16.56 -18.50 -2.41
N VAL A 306 15.72 -18.71 -1.40
CA VAL A 306 14.77 -17.68 -0.93
C VAL A 306 15.51 -16.45 -0.40
N ILE A 307 16.61 -16.62 0.34
CA ILE A 307 17.44 -15.51 0.84
C ILE A 307 18.18 -14.81 -0.31
N LYS A 308 18.82 -15.56 -1.22
CA LYS A 308 19.49 -15.02 -2.43
C LYS A 308 18.56 -14.10 -3.22
N ARG A 309 17.35 -14.59 -3.52
CA ARG A 309 16.32 -13.85 -4.27
C ARG A 309 15.78 -12.66 -3.47
N ARG A 310 15.47 -12.81 -2.17
CA ARG A 310 14.94 -11.71 -1.33
C ARG A 310 15.89 -10.52 -1.20
N TYR A 311 17.20 -10.75 -1.10
CA TYR A 311 18.19 -9.69 -0.91
C TYR A 311 18.93 -9.27 -2.19
N ALA A 312 18.73 -9.98 -3.30
CA ALA A 312 19.45 -9.88 -4.57
C ALA A 312 20.96 -10.18 -4.47
N LEU A 313 21.32 -11.23 -3.73
CA LEU A 313 22.73 -11.60 -3.48
C LEU A 313 23.46 -12.11 -4.73
N ASP A 314 22.73 -12.65 -5.71
CA ASP A 314 23.26 -13.12 -6.99
C ASP A 314 23.14 -12.04 -8.10
N GLY A 315 22.81 -10.80 -7.71
CA GLY A 315 22.54 -9.67 -8.60
C GLY A 315 21.05 -9.51 -8.95
N GLY A 316 20.73 -8.39 -9.60
CA GLY A 316 19.35 -8.00 -9.93
C GLY A 316 18.63 -7.23 -8.82
N GLU A 317 17.31 -7.18 -8.89
CA GLU A 317 16.46 -6.42 -7.96
C GLU A 317 15.81 -7.31 -6.87
N PRO A 318 15.66 -6.80 -5.62
CA PRO A 318 15.12 -7.56 -4.49
C PRO A 318 13.74 -8.22 -4.71
N GLU A 319 13.65 -9.48 -4.29
CA GLU A 319 12.44 -10.30 -4.23
C GLU A 319 11.26 -9.72 -3.43
N THR A 320 10.05 -9.63 -3.99
CA THR A 320 8.84 -9.67 -3.16
C THR A 320 8.50 -11.12 -2.76
N LEU A 321 7.91 -11.30 -1.58
CA LEU A 321 7.48 -12.63 -1.11
C LEU A 321 6.40 -13.23 -2.03
N GLU A 322 5.60 -12.36 -2.63
CA GLU A 322 4.58 -12.63 -3.62
C GLU A 322 5.20 -13.23 -4.89
N ARG A 323 6.20 -12.58 -5.51
CA ARG A 323 6.88 -13.06 -6.72
C ARG A 323 7.52 -14.43 -6.50
N ILE A 324 8.27 -14.59 -5.42
CA ILE A 324 8.89 -15.87 -5.04
C ILE A 324 7.82 -16.94 -4.76
N SER A 325 6.66 -16.59 -4.17
CA SER A 325 5.60 -17.56 -3.88
C SER A 325 4.91 -18.11 -5.13
N GLY A 326 4.75 -17.27 -6.17
CA GLY A 326 4.23 -17.67 -7.48
C GLY A 326 5.12 -18.72 -8.14
N ASP A 327 6.41 -18.43 -8.30
CA ASP A 327 7.40 -19.34 -8.89
C ASP A 327 7.48 -20.70 -8.17
N TYR A 328 7.40 -20.69 -6.84
CA TYR A 328 7.43 -21.91 -6.03
C TYR A 328 6.08 -22.67 -5.96
N GLY A 329 4.99 -22.12 -6.51
CA GLY A 329 3.65 -22.70 -6.42
C GLY A 329 3.13 -22.83 -4.98
N VAL A 330 3.46 -21.87 -4.10
CA VAL A 330 3.06 -21.88 -2.68
C VAL A 330 2.45 -20.54 -2.26
N THR A 331 1.94 -20.44 -1.04
CA THR A 331 1.46 -19.16 -0.50
C THR A 331 2.62 -18.24 -0.09
N ARG A 332 2.40 -16.91 -0.17
CA ARG A 332 3.28 -15.85 0.37
C ARG A 332 3.78 -16.17 1.78
N GLU A 333 2.86 -16.55 2.67
CA GLU A 333 3.14 -16.93 4.06
C GLU A 333 4.09 -18.13 4.15
N ARG A 334 4.05 -19.06 3.19
CA ARG A 334 4.98 -20.19 3.16
C ARG A 334 6.41 -19.77 2.79
N ILE A 335 6.59 -18.76 1.93
CA ILE A 335 7.92 -18.18 1.67
C ILE A 335 8.41 -17.40 2.89
N ARG A 336 7.56 -16.59 3.53
CA ARG A 336 7.90 -15.86 4.77
C ARG A 336 8.36 -16.80 5.89
N GLN A 337 7.74 -17.99 6.01
CA GLN A 337 8.18 -19.04 6.94
C GLN A 337 9.54 -19.65 6.61
N ILE A 338 9.92 -19.73 5.32
CA ILE A 338 11.23 -20.23 4.89
C ILE A 338 12.30 -19.16 5.16
N GLU A 339 12.03 -17.91 4.79
CA GLU A 339 12.86 -16.73 5.08
C GLU A 339 13.13 -16.59 6.59
N ALA A 340 12.09 -16.52 7.42
CA ALA A 340 12.24 -16.40 8.88
C ALA A 340 12.99 -17.59 9.51
N LYS A 341 12.86 -18.80 8.94
CA LYS A 341 13.61 -19.99 9.36
C LYS A 341 15.07 -19.94 8.93
N ALA A 342 15.36 -19.36 7.76
CA ALA A 342 16.72 -19.14 7.28
C ALA A 342 17.45 -18.06 8.10
N LEU A 343 16.83 -16.89 8.28
CA LEU A 343 17.37 -15.82 9.15
C LEU A 343 17.64 -16.35 10.56
N ARG A 344 16.71 -17.10 11.16
CA ARG A 344 16.90 -17.72 12.49
C ARG A 344 18.03 -18.76 12.56
N LYS A 345 18.43 -19.39 11.45
CA LYS A 345 19.66 -20.20 11.42
C LYS A 345 20.90 -19.31 11.45
N MET A 346 20.95 -18.32 10.55
CA MET A 346 22.11 -17.43 10.36
C MET A 346 22.41 -16.56 11.59
N ARG A 347 21.42 -16.26 12.44
CA ARG A 347 21.59 -15.63 13.75
C ARG A 347 22.22 -16.57 14.80
N ASN A 348 23.51 -16.86 14.63
CA ASN A 348 24.36 -17.46 15.67
C ASN A 348 25.17 -16.36 16.39
N LYS A 349 25.42 -16.48 17.70
CA LYS A 349 26.25 -15.53 18.48
C LYS A 349 27.64 -15.30 17.85
N LYS A 350 28.24 -16.34 17.26
CA LYS A 350 29.55 -16.25 16.58
C LYS A 350 29.44 -15.57 15.21
N VAL A 351 28.40 -15.87 14.44
CA VAL A 351 28.15 -15.26 13.12
C VAL A 351 27.81 -13.78 13.25
N MET A 352 26.92 -13.41 14.19
CA MET A 352 26.54 -12.02 14.44
C MET A 352 27.76 -11.18 14.87
N LYS A 353 28.62 -11.71 15.76
CA LYS A 353 29.87 -11.02 16.14
C LYS A 353 30.83 -10.84 14.96
N ALA A 354 30.95 -11.82 14.06
CA ALA A 354 31.77 -11.69 12.86
C ALA A 354 31.19 -10.63 11.89
N LEU A 355 29.87 -10.62 11.71
CA LEU A 355 29.18 -9.69 10.81
C LEU A 355 29.16 -8.25 11.34
N SER A 356 29.01 -8.03 12.65
CA SER A 356 29.13 -6.68 13.25
C SER A 356 30.53 -6.10 13.08
N ALA A 357 31.57 -6.85 13.45
CA ALA A 357 32.96 -6.42 13.24
C ALA A 357 33.28 -6.17 11.75
N ALA A 358 32.66 -6.91 10.83
CA ALA A 358 32.77 -6.65 9.39
C ALA A 358 32.02 -5.38 8.95
N LEU A 359 30.81 -5.15 9.45
CA LEU A 359 30.01 -3.93 9.20
C LEU A 359 30.72 -2.66 9.70
N GLU A 360 31.33 -2.74 10.89
CA GLU A 360 32.24 -1.73 11.45
C GLU A 360 33.42 -1.48 10.51
N SER A 361 34.13 -2.53 10.08
CA SER A 361 35.32 -2.42 9.21
C SER A 361 35.06 -2.00 7.75
N GLU A 362 33.80 -2.04 7.31
CA GLU A 362 33.35 -1.60 5.99
C GLU A 362 32.70 -0.19 6.05
N ASP A 363 32.88 0.54 7.16
CA ASP A 363 32.34 1.88 7.44
C ASP A 363 30.83 1.99 7.13
N THR A 364 30.08 0.91 7.42
CA THR A 364 28.71 0.74 6.89
C THR A 364 27.74 1.81 7.42
N ILE A 365 27.98 2.35 8.61
CA ILE A 365 27.20 3.45 9.17
C ILE A 365 27.37 4.75 8.37
N ASP A 366 28.57 5.04 7.87
CA ASP A 366 28.83 6.25 7.08
C ASP A 366 28.24 6.15 5.67
N LEU A 367 28.16 4.92 5.12
CA LEU A 367 27.40 4.63 3.89
C LEU A 367 25.89 4.87 4.06
N ILE A 368 25.33 4.60 5.25
CA ILE A 368 23.92 4.88 5.58
C ILE A 368 23.70 6.40 5.68
N PHE A 369 24.63 7.15 6.27
CA PHE A 369 24.54 8.61 6.41
C PHE A 369 24.84 9.38 5.10
N SER A 370 25.65 8.85 4.18
CA SER A 370 25.80 9.38 2.80
C SER A 370 26.00 10.91 2.75
N ASN A 371 27.03 11.42 3.46
CA ASN A 371 27.39 12.85 3.59
C ASN A 371 26.38 13.76 4.33
N ARG A 372 25.32 13.20 4.92
CA ARG A 372 24.39 13.90 5.84
C ARG A 372 24.88 13.76 7.30
N LYS A 373 24.53 14.71 8.18
CA LYS A 373 24.76 14.56 9.63
C LYS A 373 23.59 13.90 10.36
N ILE A 374 22.41 13.87 9.74
CA ILE A 374 21.14 13.41 10.31
C ILE A 374 20.39 12.54 9.30
N ILE A 375 19.64 11.53 9.77
CA ILE A 375 18.69 10.74 8.96
C ILE A 375 17.31 10.75 9.64
N THR A 376 16.26 11.10 8.91
CA THR A 376 14.87 10.97 9.40
C THR A 376 14.34 9.54 9.23
N ASP A 377 13.31 9.15 10.00
CA ASP A 377 12.70 7.81 9.88
C ASP A 377 12.16 7.51 8.46
N GLU A 378 11.76 8.54 7.70
CA GLU A 378 11.38 8.42 6.28
C GLU A 378 12.58 8.10 5.37
N GLN A 379 13.74 8.69 5.66
CA GLN A 379 14.98 8.52 4.88
C GLN A 379 15.65 7.16 5.12
N ILE A 380 15.36 6.45 6.22
CA ILE A 380 15.88 5.09 6.46
C ILE A 380 15.56 4.17 5.25
N GLY A 381 14.36 4.32 4.66
CA GLY A 381 13.92 3.51 3.51
C GLY A 381 14.66 3.79 2.20
N SER A 382 15.34 4.93 2.06
CA SER A 382 16.22 5.23 0.91
C SER A 382 17.68 4.94 1.24
N ALA A 383 18.15 5.26 2.46
CA ALA A 383 19.49 4.91 2.95
C ALA A 383 19.75 3.39 2.94
N ALA A 384 18.74 2.58 3.26
CA ALA A 384 18.83 1.11 3.15
C ALA A 384 19.10 0.60 1.71
N LYS A 385 18.89 1.43 0.68
CA LYS A 385 19.09 1.04 -0.74
C LYS A 385 20.52 1.29 -1.22
N SER A 386 21.25 2.27 -0.68
CA SER A 386 22.66 2.52 -1.05
C SER A 386 23.58 1.37 -0.62
N LEU A 387 23.23 0.72 0.49
CA LEU A 387 23.89 -0.48 0.98
C LEU A 387 23.90 -1.63 -0.03
N THR A 388 24.98 -2.40 -0.02
CA THR A 388 25.07 -3.63 -0.83
C THR A 388 24.07 -4.71 -0.37
N PRO A 389 23.70 -5.66 -1.24
CA PRO A 389 22.94 -6.86 -0.86
C PRO A 389 23.51 -7.60 0.35
N GLY A 390 24.85 -7.65 0.47
CA GLY A 390 25.55 -8.27 1.60
C GLY A 390 25.40 -7.49 2.91
N GLN A 391 25.62 -6.17 2.89
CA GLN A 391 25.48 -5.30 4.07
C GLN A 391 24.05 -5.29 4.61
N ARG A 392 23.03 -5.20 3.73
CA ARG A 392 21.62 -5.32 4.12
C ARG A 392 21.33 -6.62 4.88
N LEU A 393 21.79 -7.76 4.34
CA LEU A 393 21.58 -9.05 4.98
C LEU A 393 22.41 -9.21 6.27
N ALA A 394 23.60 -8.63 6.34
CA ALA A 394 24.42 -8.63 7.55
C ALA A 394 23.72 -7.86 8.70
N ILE A 395 23.15 -6.68 8.40
CA ILE A 395 22.34 -5.89 9.34
C ILE A 395 21.10 -6.67 9.81
N ASP A 396 20.35 -7.27 8.88
CA ASP A 396 19.17 -8.10 9.19
C ASP A 396 19.52 -9.38 9.95
N ILE A 397 20.76 -9.85 9.91
CA ILE A 397 21.25 -10.94 10.76
C ILE A 397 21.64 -10.42 12.14
N SER A 398 22.59 -9.48 12.26
CA SER A 398 23.15 -9.05 13.55
C SER A 398 22.19 -8.23 14.41
N TYR A 399 21.48 -7.27 13.82
CA TYR A 399 20.66 -6.28 14.55
C TYR A 399 19.16 -6.51 14.31
N GLY A 400 18.83 -7.00 13.11
CA GLY A 400 17.47 -7.41 12.74
C GLY A 400 16.65 -6.38 11.96
N GLY A 401 17.27 -5.26 11.61
CA GLY A 401 16.75 -4.22 10.73
C GLY A 401 17.66 -3.00 10.75
N VAL A 402 17.57 -2.13 9.74
CA VAL A 402 18.39 -0.90 9.67
C VAL A 402 18.09 0.04 10.84
N LYS A 403 16.85 0.09 11.33
CA LYS A 403 16.51 0.89 12.52
C LYS A 403 17.18 0.36 13.79
N GLN A 404 17.25 -0.97 13.97
CA GLN A 404 17.95 -1.62 15.09
C GLN A 404 19.48 -1.44 15.04
N PHE A 405 20.03 -1.18 13.86
CA PHE A 405 21.44 -0.82 13.68
C PHE A 405 21.69 0.67 13.96
N LEU A 406 20.78 1.56 13.55
CA LEU A 406 20.81 2.95 13.99
C LEU A 406 20.65 3.07 15.52
N GLU A 407 19.84 2.22 16.15
CA GLU A 407 19.70 2.09 17.62
C GLU A 407 20.97 1.63 18.35
N SER A 408 22.00 1.10 17.66
CA SER A 408 23.30 0.74 18.26
C SER A 408 24.43 1.71 17.89
N GLU A 409 24.46 2.22 16.67
CA GLU A 409 25.57 3.06 16.17
C GLU A 409 25.28 4.58 16.21
N SER A 410 24.07 5.00 16.60
CA SER A 410 23.66 6.42 16.55
C SER A 410 22.67 6.81 17.66
N VAL A 411 22.54 8.11 17.90
CA VAL A 411 21.65 8.70 18.91
C VAL A 411 20.35 9.14 18.24
N GLN A 412 19.21 8.73 18.81
CA GLN A 412 17.90 9.20 18.37
C GLN A 412 17.55 10.56 19.02
N THR A 413 17.08 11.49 18.20
CA THR A 413 16.59 12.82 18.59
C THR A 413 15.21 13.10 17.97
N GLU A 414 14.57 14.22 18.33
CA GLU A 414 13.30 14.64 17.72
C GLU A 414 13.43 14.92 16.21
N ALA A 415 14.60 15.36 15.75
CA ALA A 415 14.89 15.60 14.33
C ALA A 415 15.28 14.33 13.55
N GLY A 416 15.63 13.24 14.24
CA GLY A 416 16.07 11.98 13.62
C GLY A 416 17.31 11.35 14.27
N TRP A 417 17.99 10.50 13.52
CA TRP A 417 19.17 9.74 13.93
C TRP A 417 20.45 10.52 13.64
N ILE A 418 21.32 10.66 14.64
CA ILE A 418 22.54 11.49 14.59
C ILE A 418 23.72 10.68 15.13
N LEU A 419 24.86 10.69 14.44
CA LEU A 419 26.09 10.07 14.96
C LEU A 419 26.67 10.94 16.07
N GLU A 420 27.09 10.33 17.18
CA GLU A 420 27.54 11.02 18.41
C GLU A 420 28.56 12.13 18.14
N ARG A 421 29.49 11.87 17.21
CA ARG A 421 30.52 12.82 16.74
C ARG A 421 29.98 14.13 16.15
N TYR A 422 28.74 14.16 15.64
CA TYR A 422 28.10 15.34 15.07
C TYR A 422 27.18 16.09 16.05
N MET A 423 26.90 15.54 17.24
CA MET A 423 26.02 16.20 18.23
C MET A 423 26.52 17.57 18.68
N LEU A 424 27.84 17.82 18.62
CA LEU A 424 28.46 19.10 18.97
C LEU A 424 28.57 20.08 17.79
N GLU A 425 28.13 19.69 16.59
CA GLU A 425 28.19 20.51 15.36
C GLU A 425 26.82 21.01 14.88
N LEU A 426 25.74 20.67 15.59
CA LEU A 426 24.35 20.94 15.22
C LEU A 426 23.72 21.91 16.23
N PRO A 427 22.78 22.79 15.82
CA PRO A 427 22.07 23.67 16.74
C PRO A 427 21.16 22.87 17.68
N GLU A 428 20.91 23.42 18.87
CA GLU A 428 20.09 22.78 19.91
C GLU A 428 18.58 22.73 19.57
N GLU A 429 18.13 23.47 18.55
CA GLU A 429 16.71 23.63 18.20
C GLU A 429 16.29 22.68 17.06
N PRO A 430 15.40 21.69 17.32
CA PRO A 430 14.98 20.71 16.30
C PRO A 430 14.08 21.31 15.21
N GLU A 431 13.44 22.46 15.45
CA GLU A 431 12.55 23.13 14.50
C GLU A 431 13.28 23.58 13.22
N ILE A 432 14.56 23.95 13.31
CA ILE A 432 15.43 24.33 12.17
C ILE A 432 15.58 23.18 11.15
N LEU A 433 15.39 21.94 11.62
CA LEU A 433 15.58 20.71 10.86
C LEU A 433 14.25 20.10 10.39
N ALA A 434 13.13 20.63 10.87
CA ALA A 434 11.79 20.12 10.60
C ALA A 434 11.38 20.27 9.12
N GLY A 435 10.49 19.38 8.68
CA GLY A 435 10.05 19.31 7.29
C GLY A 435 11.07 18.68 6.33
N SER A 436 10.67 18.49 5.08
CA SER A 436 11.55 17.86 4.09
C SER A 436 12.73 18.77 3.71
N VAL A 437 13.91 18.18 3.48
CA VAL A 437 15.09 18.89 2.94
C VAL A 437 14.73 19.70 1.70
N ARG A 438 13.86 19.16 0.83
CA ARG A 438 13.35 19.84 -0.36
C ARG A 438 12.56 21.11 -0.03
N GLN A 439 11.73 21.12 1.00
CA GLN A 439 11.01 22.33 1.41
C GLN A 439 11.99 23.37 1.97
N ARG A 440 12.85 22.97 2.93
CA ARG A 440 13.89 23.85 3.49
C ARG A 440 14.76 24.48 2.40
N LEU A 441 15.06 23.75 1.31
CA LEU A 441 15.83 24.27 0.18
C LEU A 441 15.06 25.33 -0.63
N VAL A 442 13.74 25.19 -0.82
CA VAL A 442 12.92 26.25 -1.44
C VAL A 442 12.91 27.50 -0.56
N ASP A 443 12.73 27.33 0.76
CA ASP A 443 12.64 28.44 1.71
C ASP A 443 13.99 29.18 1.85
N ALA A 444 15.11 28.45 1.84
CA ALA A 444 16.45 29.02 1.86
C ALA A 444 16.82 29.71 0.54
N VAL A 445 16.32 29.22 -0.60
CA VAL A 445 16.50 29.84 -1.94
C VAL A 445 15.63 31.10 -2.09
N LEU A 446 14.41 31.10 -1.56
CA LEU A 446 13.51 32.27 -1.54
C LEU A 446 14.09 33.48 -0.80
N LYS A 447 14.96 33.24 0.20
CA LYS A 447 15.67 34.27 0.98
C LYS A 447 16.88 34.89 0.25
N GLN A 448 17.26 34.37 -0.92
CA GLN A 448 18.40 34.85 -1.69
C GLN A 448 18.00 35.94 -2.70
N SER A 449 19.00 36.70 -3.16
CA SER A 449 18.89 37.53 -4.35
C SER A 449 19.49 36.79 -5.56
N LEU A 450 19.05 37.16 -6.77
CA LEU A 450 19.60 36.59 -8.01
C LEU A 450 20.86 37.35 -8.47
N PRO A 451 21.97 36.66 -8.81
CA PRO A 451 22.12 35.21 -8.94
C PRO A 451 22.38 34.50 -7.61
N ILE A 452 21.69 33.37 -7.40
CA ILE A 452 21.74 32.59 -6.16
C ILE A 452 23.12 31.91 -6.01
N ARG A 453 23.70 32.04 -4.82
CA ARG A 453 24.92 31.31 -4.41
C ARG A 453 24.58 30.07 -3.60
N VAL A 454 25.27 28.97 -3.88
CA VAL A 454 25.14 27.72 -3.13
C VAL A 454 25.73 27.88 -1.73
N SER A 455 26.82 28.64 -1.57
CA SER A 455 27.35 29.02 -0.26
C SER A 455 26.32 29.70 0.65
N SER A 456 25.60 30.71 0.14
CA SER A 456 24.59 31.46 0.92
C SER A 456 23.28 30.69 1.16
N VAL A 457 22.95 29.70 0.31
CA VAL A 457 21.93 28.69 0.64
C VAL A 457 22.44 27.80 1.78
N ALA A 458 23.70 27.36 1.73
CA ALA A 458 24.27 26.43 2.71
C ALA A 458 24.43 26.99 4.13
N GLU A 459 24.51 28.31 4.29
CA GLU A 459 24.44 28.99 5.60
C GLU A 459 23.14 28.63 6.39
N HIS A 460 22.11 28.13 5.70
CA HIS A 460 20.83 27.70 6.29
C HIS A 460 20.76 26.19 6.62
N PHE A 461 21.83 25.42 6.41
CA PHE A 461 21.85 23.94 6.52
C PHE A 461 23.01 23.43 7.39
N PRO A 462 22.87 23.42 8.73
CA PRO A 462 23.88 22.85 9.62
C PRO A 462 24.00 21.32 9.50
N ASP A 463 22.96 20.65 8.98
CA ASP A 463 22.83 19.20 8.83
C ASP A 463 23.43 18.60 7.55
N LEU A 464 23.81 19.44 6.58
CA LEU A 464 24.36 19.03 5.30
C LEU A 464 25.72 19.69 5.03
N THR A 465 26.57 19.00 4.27
CA THR A 465 27.81 19.56 3.73
C THR A 465 27.53 20.39 2.47
N LEU A 466 28.44 21.29 2.09
CA LEU A 466 28.35 22.04 0.83
C LEU A 466 28.14 21.12 -0.39
N ASP A 467 28.84 19.98 -0.42
CA ASP A 467 28.69 18.97 -1.49
C ASP A 467 27.37 18.19 -1.38
N GLY A 468 26.89 17.91 -0.16
CA GLY A 468 25.56 17.36 0.06
C GLY A 468 24.45 18.28 -0.44
N ILE A 469 24.60 19.60 -0.28
CA ILE A 469 23.63 20.59 -0.76
C ILE A 469 23.70 20.74 -2.28
N ARG A 470 24.90 20.68 -2.89
CA ARG A 470 25.06 20.58 -4.35
C ARG A 470 24.34 19.37 -4.92
N ALA A 471 24.46 18.20 -4.26
CA ALA A 471 23.79 16.97 -4.66
C ALA A 471 22.25 17.05 -4.49
N GLU A 472 21.75 17.48 -3.33
CA GLU A 472 20.30 17.59 -3.08
C GLU A 472 19.64 18.66 -3.97
N LEU A 473 20.34 19.75 -4.32
CA LEU A 473 19.87 20.73 -5.32
C LEU A 473 19.78 20.11 -6.72
N ALA A 474 20.78 19.33 -7.14
CA ALA A 474 20.77 18.63 -8.42
C ALA A 474 19.63 17.60 -8.49
N ASP A 475 19.52 16.71 -7.50
CA ASP A 475 18.52 15.64 -7.47
C ASP A 475 17.08 16.16 -7.30
N SER A 476 16.85 17.11 -6.37
CA SER A 476 15.51 17.63 -6.08
C SER A 476 14.99 18.64 -7.10
N PHE A 477 15.88 19.41 -7.75
CA PHE A 477 15.50 20.55 -8.60
C PHE A 477 16.05 20.50 -10.03
N ASP A 478 16.79 19.45 -10.41
CA ASP A 478 17.47 19.32 -11.72
C ASP A 478 18.54 20.44 -11.90
N ALA A 479 19.11 20.92 -10.80
CA ALA A 479 19.90 22.14 -10.79
C ALA A 479 21.31 21.96 -11.36
N THR A 480 21.70 22.87 -12.26
CA THR A 480 23.07 22.97 -12.77
C THR A 480 23.81 24.09 -12.05
N ILE A 481 24.97 23.78 -11.49
CA ILE A 481 25.75 24.68 -10.64
C ILE A 481 27.10 24.96 -11.33
N GLU A 482 27.39 26.24 -11.58
CA GLU A 482 28.67 26.70 -12.14
C GLU A 482 29.46 27.43 -11.04
N ASP A 483 30.62 26.88 -10.68
CA ASP A 483 31.42 27.26 -9.50
C ASP A 483 30.59 27.31 -8.19
N ASP A 484 30.06 28.47 -7.82
CA ASP A 484 29.20 28.69 -6.63
C ASP A 484 27.78 29.18 -7.00
N LEU A 485 27.46 29.37 -8.28
CA LEU A 485 26.20 29.93 -8.74
C LEU A 485 25.25 28.84 -9.27
N ILE A 486 23.96 28.96 -8.95
CA ILE A 486 22.92 28.17 -9.61
C ILE A 486 22.67 28.78 -11.00
N ALA A 487 23.12 28.07 -12.05
CA ALA A 487 23.00 28.48 -13.44
C ALA A 487 21.66 28.07 -14.08
N SER A 488 21.01 27.03 -13.54
CA SER A 488 19.63 26.65 -13.86
C SER A 488 19.04 25.77 -12.77
N ALA A 489 17.71 25.77 -12.60
CA ALA A 489 16.99 24.92 -11.65
C ALA A 489 15.53 24.66 -12.11
N PRO A 490 15.31 23.92 -13.21
CA PRO A 490 14.02 23.87 -13.89
C PRO A 490 12.90 23.13 -13.14
N ARG A 491 13.19 22.42 -12.04
CA ARG A 491 12.16 21.82 -11.15
C ARG A 491 11.94 22.58 -9.84
N LEU A 492 12.59 23.74 -9.64
CA LEU A 492 12.25 24.68 -8.55
C LEU A 492 10.79 25.14 -8.69
N PRO A 493 9.98 25.29 -7.61
CA PRO A 493 8.57 25.66 -7.72
C PRO A 493 8.34 26.96 -8.51
N ALA A 494 7.27 27.00 -9.30
CA ALA A 494 6.98 28.14 -10.18
C ALA A 494 6.79 29.46 -9.40
N SER A 495 6.12 29.40 -8.25
CA SER A 495 5.99 30.52 -7.31
C SER A 495 7.35 31.09 -6.91
N ALA A 496 8.24 30.24 -6.39
CA ALA A 496 9.59 30.64 -5.99
C ALA A 496 10.40 31.25 -7.14
N ARG A 497 10.31 30.66 -8.36
CA ARG A 497 10.95 31.24 -9.55
C ARG A 497 10.45 32.66 -9.84
N TYR A 498 9.13 32.88 -9.83
CA TYR A 498 8.58 34.19 -10.21
C TYR A 498 8.77 35.26 -9.13
N ILE A 499 8.65 34.91 -7.83
CA ILE A 499 8.96 35.81 -6.71
C ILE A 499 10.41 36.31 -6.80
N LEU A 500 11.37 35.40 -7.03
CA LEU A 500 12.78 35.76 -7.20
C LEU A 500 13.02 36.67 -8.41
N ILE A 501 12.26 36.50 -9.50
CA ILE A 501 12.35 37.35 -10.70
C ILE A 501 11.83 38.77 -10.42
N LEU A 502 10.68 38.90 -9.74
CA LEU A 502 10.12 40.20 -9.35
C LEU A 502 11.02 40.92 -8.34
N ARG A 503 11.54 40.20 -7.33
CA ARG A 503 12.52 40.73 -6.35
C ARG A 503 13.84 41.17 -7.00
N LYS A 504 14.30 40.47 -8.06
CA LYS A 504 15.47 40.89 -8.85
C LYS A 504 15.19 42.17 -9.65
N ALA A 505 13.96 42.37 -10.11
CA ALA A 505 13.57 43.57 -10.85
C ALA A 505 13.40 44.79 -9.92
N GLY A 506 12.81 44.60 -8.72
CA GLY A 506 12.48 45.69 -7.81
C GLY A 506 11.40 46.63 -8.37
N HIS A 507 10.61 46.14 -9.34
CA HIS A 507 9.48 46.82 -9.96
C HIS A 507 8.64 45.82 -10.76
N ALA A 508 7.39 46.20 -11.02
CA ALA A 508 6.42 45.38 -11.72
C ALA A 508 6.86 44.92 -13.11
N LEU A 509 6.63 43.64 -13.41
CA LEU A 509 6.93 43.03 -14.71
C LEU A 509 5.66 42.44 -15.35
N HIS A 510 5.56 42.56 -16.67
CA HIS A 510 4.53 41.85 -17.43
C HIS A 510 4.90 40.37 -17.60
N CYS A 511 3.92 39.47 -17.64
CA CYS A 511 4.14 38.01 -17.74
C CYS A 511 5.04 37.57 -18.92
N LYS A 512 5.20 38.39 -19.97
CA LYS A 512 6.17 38.15 -21.07
C LYS A 512 7.62 38.33 -20.64
N GLU A 513 7.89 39.30 -19.78
CA GLU A 513 9.22 39.62 -19.26
C GLU A 513 9.59 38.59 -18.18
N ILE A 514 8.65 38.28 -17.29
CA ILE A 514 8.79 37.18 -16.32
C ILE A 514 9.10 35.86 -17.05
N ARG A 515 8.38 35.55 -18.14
CA ARG A 515 8.66 34.37 -19.00
C ARG A 515 10.08 34.38 -19.56
N ALA A 516 10.55 35.51 -20.08
CA ALA A 516 11.89 35.61 -20.67
C ALA A 516 12.99 35.37 -19.62
N VAL A 517 12.89 36.02 -18.45
CA VAL A 517 13.86 35.87 -17.35
C VAL A 517 13.78 34.46 -16.73
N ASN A 518 12.59 33.86 -16.66
CA ASN A 518 12.39 32.48 -16.20
C ASN A 518 12.99 31.44 -17.17
N HIS A 519 13.00 31.74 -18.47
CA HIS A 519 13.71 30.92 -19.46
C HIS A 519 15.23 31.09 -19.35
N GLU A 520 15.72 32.32 -19.19
CA GLU A 520 17.13 32.66 -19.04
C GLU A 520 17.77 32.06 -17.78
N ILE A 521 17.12 32.19 -16.62
CA ILE A 521 17.70 31.86 -15.30
C ILE A 521 17.35 30.44 -14.83
N PHE A 522 16.20 29.90 -15.23
CA PHE A 522 15.72 28.60 -14.75
C PHE A 522 15.44 27.60 -15.88
N GLY A 523 15.78 27.92 -17.13
CA GLY A 523 15.58 27.03 -18.28
C GLY A 523 14.11 26.73 -18.60
N LYS A 524 13.16 27.51 -18.09
CA LYS A 524 11.72 27.22 -18.19
C LYS A 524 10.96 28.22 -19.06
N ASP A 525 10.19 27.70 -20.01
CA ASP A 525 9.37 28.50 -20.94
C ASP A 525 7.88 28.31 -20.63
N ASP A 526 7.44 28.80 -19.46
CA ASP A 526 6.04 28.68 -19.02
C ASP A 526 5.12 29.65 -19.80
N SER A 527 3.86 29.26 -20.04
CA SER A 527 2.92 30.11 -20.79
C SER A 527 2.45 31.32 -19.99
N ILE A 528 2.05 32.38 -20.71
CA ILE A 528 1.55 33.63 -20.10
C ILE A 528 0.33 33.36 -19.20
N GLN A 529 -0.56 32.43 -19.58
CA GLN A 529 -1.68 32.01 -18.74
C GLN A 529 -1.22 31.30 -17.46
N GLN A 530 -0.22 30.41 -17.54
CA GLN A 530 0.31 29.71 -16.35
C GLN A 530 1.01 30.67 -15.40
N ILE A 531 1.80 31.62 -15.92
CA ILE A 531 2.48 32.64 -15.10
C ILE A 531 1.45 33.49 -14.35
N GLY A 532 0.46 34.07 -15.05
CA GLY A 532 -0.58 34.87 -14.40
C GLY A 532 -1.48 34.08 -13.45
N SER A 533 -1.76 32.81 -13.74
CA SER A 533 -2.56 31.92 -12.88
C SER A 533 -1.83 31.43 -11.63
N VAL A 534 -0.49 31.49 -11.59
CA VAL A 534 0.31 31.24 -10.39
C VAL A 534 0.49 32.54 -9.61
N LEU A 535 0.85 33.63 -10.28
CA LEU A 535 1.06 34.94 -9.65
C LEU A 535 -0.20 35.50 -8.99
N GLY A 536 -1.36 35.39 -9.62
CA GLY A 536 -2.66 35.80 -9.06
C GLY A 536 -3.22 34.85 -7.99
N GLY A 537 -2.36 34.15 -7.26
CA GLY A 537 -2.68 33.20 -6.19
C GLY A 537 -1.50 33.03 -5.20
N LEU A 538 -0.71 34.09 -5.03
CA LEU A 538 0.41 34.19 -4.09
C LEU A 538 0.21 35.44 -3.24
N GLU A 539 0.23 35.28 -1.93
CA GLU A 539 -0.02 36.35 -0.95
C GLU A 539 1.03 37.47 -1.04
N GLU A 540 2.23 37.17 -1.57
CA GLU A 540 3.32 38.14 -1.72
C GLU A 540 3.21 39.01 -2.99
N VAL A 541 2.26 38.74 -3.90
CA VAL A 541 2.24 39.26 -5.27
C VAL A 541 0.94 40.03 -5.59
N LEU A 542 1.06 41.32 -5.91
CA LEU A 542 -0.06 42.14 -6.37
C LEU A 542 -0.15 42.19 -7.90
N ILE A 543 -1.36 42.14 -8.47
CA ILE A 543 -1.61 42.52 -9.87
C ILE A 543 -1.71 44.05 -9.99
N VAL A 544 -0.84 44.68 -10.77
CA VAL A 544 -0.79 46.15 -10.92
C VAL A 544 -1.23 46.63 -12.30
N ALA A 545 -1.30 45.74 -13.30
CA ALA A 545 -1.95 46.01 -14.58
C ALA A 545 -2.36 44.70 -15.26
N ARG A 546 -3.01 44.78 -16.43
CA ARG A 546 -3.43 43.61 -17.21
C ARG A 546 -2.27 42.69 -17.59
N GLY A 547 -2.02 41.65 -16.78
CA GLY A 547 -0.91 40.71 -16.96
C GLY A 547 0.44 41.22 -16.45
N THR A 548 0.42 42.26 -15.61
CA THR A 548 1.61 42.85 -14.97
C THR A 548 1.46 42.73 -13.46
N TYR A 549 2.50 42.21 -12.81
CA TYR A 549 2.51 41.88 -11.39
C TYR A 549 3.74 42.49 -10.73
N ASP A 550 3.62 42.82 -9.44
CA ASP A 550 4.72 43.26 -8.58
C ASP A 550 4.64 42.53 -7.23
N LEU A 551 5.65 42.68 -6.37
CA LEU A 551 5.59 42.21 -4.99
C LEU A 551 5.08 43.32 -4.06
N TYR A 552 4.35 42.95 -3.01
CA TYR A 552 3.93 43.91 -1.97
C TYR A 552 5.12 44.69 -1.37
N GLU A 553 6.30 44.05 -1.23
CA GLU A 553 7.54 44.69 -0.73
C GLU A 553 8.09 45.82 -1.63
N ASN A 554 7.64 45.93 -2.90
CA ASN A 554 8.04 46.99 -3.82
C ASN A 554 7.05 48.18 -3.83
N LEU A 555 5.88 48.05 -3.21
CA LEU A 555 4.81 49.05 -3.27
C LEU A 555 5.04 50.19 -2.27
N SER A 556 4.60 51.40 -2.64
CA SER A 556 4.63 52.57 -1.75
C SER A 556 3.40 52.67 -0.84
N LEU A 557 2.84 51.54 -0.41
CA LEU A 557 1.66 51.44 0.46
C LEU A 557 2.06 50.86 1.81
N SER A 558 1.50 51.38 2.91
CA SER A 558 1.63 50.74 4.22
C SER A 558 0.49 49.75 4.48
N GLU A 559 0.67 48.87 5.48
CA GLU A 559 -0.41 48.02 6.01
C GLU A 559 -1.65 48.83 6.43
N GLU A 560 -1.44 50.03 6.97
CA GLU A 560 -2.53 50.95 7.36
C GLU A 560 -3.28 51.49 6.12
N ASP A 561 -2.59 51.73 5.00
CA ASP A 561 -3.21 52.13 3.73
C ASP A 561 -3.99 50.97 3.09
N ILE A 562 -3.42 49.77 3.08
CA ILE A 562 -4.05 48.55 2.54
C ILE A 562 -5.35 48.26 3.29
N GLU A 563 -5.34 48.31 4.63
CA GLU A 563 -6.53 48.08 5.43
C GLU A 563 -7.54 49.25 5.36
N ALA A 564 -7.08 50.50 5.18
CA ALA A 564 -7.97 51.64 4.91
C ALA A 564 -8.69 51.50 3.55
N ILE A 565 -7.99 51.06 2.51
CA ILE A 565 -8.54 50.76 1.18
C ILE A 565 -9.60 49.64 1.29
N ARG A 566 -9.26 48.53 1.97
CA ARG A 566 -10.17 47.39 2.19
C ARG A 566 -11.45 47.81 2.92
N ASN A 567 -11.34 48.49 4.06
CA ASN A 567 -12.52 48.94 4.80
C ASN A 567 -13.39 49.93 4.01
N THR A 568 -12.78 50.84 3.23
CA THR A 568 -13.52 51.78 2.37
C THR A 568 -14.39 51.05 1.35
N VAL A 569 -13.88 49.97 0.73
CA VAL A 569 -14.66 49.15 -0.20
C VAL A 569 -15.66 48.24 0.53
N TYR A 570 -15.30 47.72 1.70
CA TYR A 570 -16.20 46.90 2.52
C TYR A 570 -17.47 47.68 2.89
N ASP A 571 -17.33 48.93 3.36
CA ASP A 571 -18.46 49.80 3.69
C ASP A 571 -19.28 50.14 2.44
N ALA A 572 -18.62 50.46 1.32
CA ALA A 572 -19.30 50.76 0.05
C ALA A 572 -20.15 49.58 -0.46
N LEU A 573 -19.60 48.36 -0.44
CA LEU A 573 -20.33 47.15 -0.84
C LEU A 573 -21.40 46.77 0.19
N THR A 574 -21.17 46.99 1.49
CA THR A 574 -22.18 46.78 2.55
C THR A 574 -23.40 47.68 2.36
N VAL A 575 -23.20 48.92 1.89
CA VAL A 575 -24.29 49.86 1.58
C VAL A 575 -25.02 49.49 0.28
N ARG A 576 -24.30 48.98 -0.73
CA ARG A 576 -24.89 48.60 -2.05
C ARG A 576 -25.61 47.26 -2.04
N GLY A 577 -25.07 46.22 -1.41
CA GLY A 577 -25.67 44.88 -1.36
C GLY A 577 -25.63 44.08 -2.68
N GLU A 578 -24.78 44.47 -3.63
CA GLU A 578 -24.66 43.86 -4.96
C GLU A 578 -23.19 43.83 -5.43
N PHE A 579 -22.85 43.02 -6.45
CA PHE A 579 -21.50 43.01 -7.02
C PHE A 579 -21.32 44.20 -7.96
N VAL A 580 -20.17 44.87 -7.88
CA VAL A 580 -19.84 46.08 -8.65
C VAL A 580 -18.50 45.93 -9.34
N SER A 581 -18.32 46.57 -10.50
CA SER A 581 -17.00 46.63 -11.14
C SER A 581 -16.00 47.44 -10.30
N VAL A 582 -14.79 46.92 -10.09
CA VAL A 582 -13.71 47.61 -9.35
C VAL A 582 -13.35 48.95 -9.97
N LYS A 583 -13.51 49.10 -11.30
CA LYS A 583 -13.36 50.41 -11.97
C LYS A 583 -14.32 51.47 -11.45
N ILE A 584 -15.55 51.07 -11.14
CA ILE A 584 -16.61 51.96 -10.64
C ILE A 584 -16.33 52.30 -9.18
N LEU A 585 -16.03 51.29 -8.35
CA LEU A 585 -15.57 51.48 -6.96
C LEU A 585 -14.35 52.43 -6.89
N PHE A 586 -13.38 52.27 -7.79
CA PHE A 586 -12.23 53.15 -7.94
C PHE A 586 -12.66 54.59 -8.32
N SER A 587 -13.54 54.74 -9.32
CA SER A 587 -14.03 56.05 -9.78
C SER A 587 -14.84 56.82 -8.72
N GLU A 588 -15.55 56.10 -7.85
CA GLU A 588 -16.42 56.72 -6.83
C GLU A 588 -15.68 57.04 -5.53
N HIS A 589 -14.77 56.17 -5.07
CA HIS A 589 -14.16 56.26 -3.74
C HIS A 589 -12.68 56.68 -3.76
N PHE A 590 -11.98 56.54 -4.88
CA PHE A 590 -10.51 56.72 -4.96
C PHE A 590 -10.04 57.74 -6.01
N GLN A 591 -10.89 58.11 -6.98
CA GLN A 591 -10.55 59.05 -8.04
C GLN A 591 -10.47 60.51 -7.52
N GLY A 592 -9.29 60.86 -7.04
CA GLY A 592 -8.98 62.16 -6.42
C GLY A 592 -8.21 62.05 -5.10
N THR A 593 -8.14 60.85 -4.50
CA THR A 593 -7.33 60.54 -3.31
C THR A 593 -6.08 59.71 -3.64
N THR A 594 -5.82 59.41 -4.92
CA THR A 594 -4.63 58.70 -5.38
C THR A 594 -3.29 59.35 -4.97
N GLU A 595 -3.25 60.65 -4.69
CA GLU A 595 -2.04 61.29 -4.15
C GLU A 595 -1.68 60.80 -2.73
N GLN A 596 -2.66 60.31 -1.95
CA GLN A 596 -2.42 59.68 -0.64
C GLN A 596 -1.78 58.29 -0.79
N TYR A 597 -2.27 57.50 -1.76
CA TYR A 597 -1.90 56.10 -2.00
C TYR A 597 -0.76 55.93 -3.01
N GLY A 598 -0.16 57.04 -3.45
CA GLY A 598 0.90 57.07 -4.47
C GLY A 598 0.37 57.10 -5.91
N THR A 599 1.10 57.82 -6.77
CA THR A 599 0.69 58.13 -8.17
C THR A 599 0.55 56.92 -9.11
N GLN A 600 0.80 55.70 -8.63
CA GLN A 600 0.63 54.45 -9.38
C GLN A 600 -0.64 53.68 -8.99
N PHE A 601 -1.31 54.06 -7.89
CA PHE A 601 -2.52 53.38 -7.42
C PHE A 601 -3.67 53.49 -8.43
N ASP A 602 -4.11 52.34 -8.94
CA ASP A 602 -5.16 52.21 -9.96
C ASP A 602 -6.20 51.12 -9.61
N TYR A 603 -7.15 50.89 -10.52
CA TYR A 603 -8.20 49.89 -10.32
C TYR A 603 -7.73 48.42 -10.49
N TYR A 604 -6.52 48.15 -11.01
CA TYR A 604 -5.91 46.82 -10.97
C TYR A 604 -5.25 46.59 -9.61
N MET A 605 -4.52 47.57 -9.07
CA MET A 605 -4.02 47.49 -7.69
C MET A 605 -5.15 47.32 -6.68
N LEU A 606 -6.25 48.06 -6.85
CA LEU A 606 -7.44 47.89 -6.02
C LEU A 606 -8.05 46.48 -6.15
N LEU A 607 -8.08 45.89 -7.36
CA LEU A 607 -8.58 44.53 -7.57
C LEU A 607 -7.76 43.51 -6.78
N GLY A 608 -6.43 43.60 -6.81
CA GLY A 608 -5.55 42.66 -6.10
C GLY A 608 -5.66 42.80 -4.58
N ILE A 609 -5.61 44.02 -4.05
CA ILE A 609 -5.76 44.30 -2.60
C ILE A 609 -7.05 43.70 -2.01
N LEU A 610 -8.13 43.67 -2.80
CA LEU A 610 -9.40 43.05 -2.45
C LEU A 610 -9.45 41.54 -2.70
N GLN A 611 -8.65 41.01 -3.64
CA GLN A 611 -8.56 39.57 -3.89
C GLN A 611 -7.86 38.82 -2.74
N ASP A 612 -6.95 39.51 -2.06
CA ASP A 612 -6.14 38.96 -0.96
C ASP A 612 -6.79 39.16 0.43
N ASP A 613 -8.13 39.27 0.48
CA ASP A 613 -8.92 39.45 1.71
C ASP A 613 -10.23 38.64 1.64
N GLU A 614 -10.42 37.69 2.57
CA GLU A 614 -11.56 36.76 2.62
C GLU A 614 -12.94 37.43 2.68
N ARG A 615 -13.01 38.73 3.04
CA ARG A 615 -14.26 39.51 3.06
C ARG A 615 -14.88 39.67 1.67
N PHE A 616 -14.10 39.55 0.59
CA PHE A 616 -14.52 39.86 -0.78
C PHE A 616 -14.58 38.63 -1.70
N ASP A 617 -15.52 38.66 -2.63
CA ASP A 617 -15.67 37.66 -3.69
C ASP A 617 -15.38 38.30 -5.05
N VAL A 618 -14.23 37.93 -5.65
CA VAL A 618 -13.74 38.48 -6.93
C VAL A 618 -14.15 37.60 -8.10
N ARG A 619 -14.93 38.16 -9.03
CA ARG A 619 -15.54 37.46 -10.17
C ARG A 619 -15.09 38.02 -11.52
N ARG A 620 -15.31 37.22 -12.57
CA ARG A 620 -14.93 37.55 -13.96
C ARG A 620 -15.53 38.90 -14.39
N GLY A 621 -14.70 39.71 -15.05
CA GLY A 621 -15.09 41.05 -15.52
C GLY A 621 -14.70 42.20 -14.57
N LEU A 622 -13.74 41.98 -13.66
CA LEU A 622 -13.36 42.93 -12.60
C LEU A 622 -14.53 43.21 -11.63
N MET A 623 -15.38 42.21 -11.36
CA MET A 623 -16.55 42.35 -10.47
C MET A 623 -16.17 41.93 -9.06
N VAL A 624 -16.57 42.69 -8.04
CA VAL A 624 -16.36 42.35 -6.63
C VAL A 624 -17.64 42.54 -5.84
N GLY A 625 -17.93 41.58 -4.98
CA GLY A 625 -18.98 41.64 -3.94
C GLY A 625 -18.40 41.23 -2.58
N LEU A 626 -19.25 41.13 -1.56
CA LEU A 626 -18.84 40.55 -0.27
C LEU A 626 -19.12 39.05 -0.25
N THR A 627 -18.24 38.28 0.38
CA THR A 627 -18.39 36.82 0.60
C THR A 627 -19.62 36.46 1.43
N SER A 628 -20.21 37.44 2.12
CA SER A 628 -21.46 37.33 2.88
C SER A 628 -22.74 37.43 2.02
N PHE A 629 -22.64 37.81 0.74
CA PHE A 629 -23.79 37.85 -0.17
C PHE A 629 -24.22 36.42 -0.53
N SER A 630 -25.52 36.13 -0.44
CA SER A 630 -26.04 34.80 -0.75
C SER A 630 -26.06 34.53 -2.26
N SER A 631 -26.07 33.25 -2.67
CA SER A 631 -26.04 32.86 -4.10
C SER A 631 -27.19 33.39 -4.96
N GLY A 632 -28.25 33.92 -4.35
CA GLY A 632 -29.37 34.59 -5.01
C GLY A 632 -29.36 36.12 -4.89
N GLN A 633 -28.27 36.70 -4.38
CA GLN A 633 -28.10 38.14 -4.17
C GLN A 633 -26.77 38.61 -4.81
N GLY A 634 -26.88 39.33 -5.93
CA GLY A 634 -25.87 40.30 -6.33
C GLY A 634 -24.91 39.94 -7.46
N PHE A 635 -24.63 38.67 -7.78
CA PHE A 635 -23.87 38.32 -8.99
C PHE A 635 -24.75 37.62 -10.03
N LEU A 636 -25.09 38.36 -11.07
CA LEU A 636 -25.64 37.84 -12.33
C LEU A 636 -24.51 37.70 -13.37
N GLY A 637 -24.68 36.82 -14.34
CA GLY A 637 -23.86 36.81 -15.55
C GLY A 637 -24.16 38.04 -16.44
N LEU A 638 -23.20 38.46 -17.27
CA LEU A 638 -23.43 39.59 -18.20
C LEU A 638 -24.66 39.36 -19.10
N ASN A 639 -24.88 38.13 -19.56
CA ASN A 639 -26.08 37.77 -20.32
C ASN A 639 -27.35 37.93 -19.46
N GLU A 640 -27.35 37.42 -18.23
CA GLU A 640 -28.48 37.48 -17.31
C GLU A 640 -28.86 38.93 -16.95
N GLU A 641 -27.89 39.83 -16.77
CA GLU A 641 -28.16 41.26 -16.57
C GLU A 641 -28.75 41.93 -17.81
N ILE A 642 -28.23 41.64 -19.00
CA ILE A 642 -28.77 42.17 -20.27
C ILE A 642 -30.22 41.69 -20.48
N ILE A 643 -30.51 40.42 -20.17
CA ILE A 643 -31.86 39.85 -20.24
C ILE A 643 -32.79 40.48 -19.18
N ALA A 644 -32.31 40.74 -17.97
CA ALA A 644 -33.06 41.46 -16.95
C ALA A 644 -33.41 42.90 -17.41
N VAL A 645 -32.44 43.64 -17.96
CA VAL A 645 -32.63 44.98 -18.53
C VAL A 645 -33.66 44.98 -19.67
N LEU A 646 -33.57 44.03 -20.60
CA LEU A 646 -34.56 43.87 -21.70
C LEU A 646 -35.96 43.46 -21.20
N SER A 647 -36.03 42.73 -20.08
CA SER A 647 -37.28 42.36 -19.41
C SER A 647 -37.93 43.58 -18.75
N GLU A 648 -37.20 44.26 -17.86
CA GLU A 648 -37.67 45.45 -17.11
C GLU A 648 -38.09 46.61 -18.03
N ALA A 649 -37.35 46.85 -19.12
CA ALA A 649 -37.68 47.92 -20.07
C ALA A 649 -39.00 47.70 -20.82
N GLY A 650 -39.50 46.46 -20.92
CA GLY A 650 -40.75 46.13 -21.61
C GLY A 650 -40.76 46.37 -23.13
N ARG A 651 -39.62 46.74 -23.73
CA ARG A 651 -39.45 47.07 -25.15
C ARG A 651 -38.08 46.63 -25.67
N ALA A 652 -37.91 46.67 -26.99
CA ALA A 652 -36.60 46.64 -27.63
C ALA A 652 -35.72 47.83 -27.20
N LEU A 653 -34.43 47.57 -26.99
CA LEU A 653 -33.39 48.54 -26.62
C LEU A 653 -32.24 48.52 -27.63
N SER A 654 -31.58 49.67 -27.85
CA SER A 654 -30.29 49.71 -28.57
C SER A 654 -29.13 49.22 -27.69
N LEU A 655 -27.99 48.89 -28.29
CA LEU A 655 -26.77 48.53 -27.52
C LEU A 655 -26.33 49.66 -26.58
N GLU A 656 -26.52 50.91 -26.98
CA GLU A 656 -26.23 52.09 -26.18
C GLU A 656 -27.21 52.21 -24.99
N GLU A 657 -28.51 52.00 -25.21
CA GLU A 657 -29.51 51.99 -24.12
C GLU A 657 -29.28 50.84 -23.12
N ILE A 658 -28.82 49.68 -23.60
CA ILE A 658 -28.42 48.56 -22.73
C ILE A 658 -27.15 48.90 -21.95
N ALA A 659 -26.17 49.58 -22.55
CA ALA A 659 -24.96 50.01 -21.87
C ALA A 659 -25.26 51.07 -20.78
N GLU A 660 -26.09 52.06 -21.08
CA GLU A 660 -26.55 53.09 -20.13
C GLU A 660 -27.32 52.46 -18.95
N ALA A 661 -28.12 51.41 -19.19
CA ALA A 661 -28.81 50.66 -18.14
C ALA A 661 -27.91 49.74 -17.29
N LEU A 662 -26.68 49.44 -17.75
CA LEU A 662 -25.65 48.70 -16.99
C LEU A 662 -24.61 49.64 -16.34
N GLU A 663 -24.63 50.92 -16.68
CA GLU A 663 -23.73 51.95 -16.15
C GLU A 663 -23.96 52.15 -14.64
N GLY A 664 -22.89 52.34 -13.87
CA GLY A 664 -22.94 52.33 -12.40
C GLY A 664 -22.90 50.94 -11.74
N ARG A 665 -23.04 49.84 -12.52
CA ARG A 665 -22.79 48.45 -12.09
C ARG A 665 -21.61 47.81 -12.82
N ARG A 666 -21.53 47.93 -14.15
CA ARG A 666 -20.43 47.40 -14.97
C ARG A 666 -19.88 48.40 -15.97
N ASP A 667 -18.56 48.46 -16.09
CA ASP A 667 -17.91 49.00 -17.30
C ASP A 667 -17.84 47.89 -18.36
N THR A 668 -18.67 47.97 -19.40
CA THR A 668 -18.72 47.01 -20.50
C THR A 668 -18.73 47.66 -21.87
N PHE A 669 -17.86 47.17 -22.76
CA PHE A 669 -17.83 47.61 -24.15
C PHE A 669 -19.07 47.11 -24.91
N LEU A 670 -19.64 47.95 -25.78
CA LEU A 670 -20.76 47.60 -26.67
C LEU A 670 -20.52 46.30 -27.47
N THR A 671 -19.27 46.01 -27.84
CA THR A 671 -18.88 44.76 -28.50
C THR A 671 -19.09 43.52 -27.63
N SER A 672 -18.89 43.63 -26.31
CA SER A 672 -19.11 42.54 -25.35
C SER A 672 -20.60 42.31 -25.12
N ILE A 673 -21.39 43.40 -25.05
CA ILE A 673 -22.85 43.35 -24.96
C ILE A 673 -23.43 42.66 -26.22
N ALA A 674 -23.03 43.12 -27.41
CA ALA A 674 -23.42 42.51 -28.68
C ALA A 674 -23.01 41.02 -28.76
N THR A 675 -21.76 40.68 -28.44
CA THR A 675 -21.31 39.28 -28.45
C THR A 675 -22.10 38.42 -27.45
N SER A 676 -22.50 38.97 -26.30
CA SER A 676 -23.33 38.26 -25.33
C SER A 676 -24.77 38.05 -25.81
N LEU A 677 -25.33 39.01 -26.56
CA LEU A 677 -26.67 38.94 -27.16
C LEU A 677 -26.71 37.98 -28.35
N ASP A 678 -25.75 38.09 -29.28
CA ASP A 678 -25.63 37.23 -30.47
C ASP A 678 -25.43 35.74 -30.13
N ASN A 679 -25.03 35.42 -28.89
CA ASN A 679 -24.88 34.06 -28.37
C ASN A 679 -25.93 33.69 -27.30
N SER A 680 -26.99 34.50 -27.12
CA SER A 680 -28.07 34.23 -26.16
C SER A 680 -29.31 33.69 -26.88
N PRO A 681 -29.92 32.57 -26.44
CA PRO A 681 -31.19 32.11 -26.99
C PRO A 681 -32.36 33.01 -26.58
N PHE A 682 -32.20 33.81 -25.52
CA PHE A 682 -33.28 34.59 -24.90
C PHE A 682 -33.44 36.01 -25.47
N ALA A 683 -32.56 36.44 -26.39
CA ALA A 683 -32.67 37.74 -27.05
C ALA A 683 -32.38 37.65 -28.56
N VAL A 684 -32.96 38.56 -29.33
CA VAL A 684 -32.86 38.60 -30.80
C VAL A 684 -32.72 40.02 -31.32
N SER A 685 -31.92 40.24 -32.37
CA SER A 685 -31.81 41.55 -33.00
C SER A 685 -33.02 41.87 -33.88
N VAL A 686 -33.87 42.79 -33.41
CA VAL A 686 -35.03 43.30 -34.17
C VAL A 686 -34.61 44.28 -35.28
N GLY A 687 -33.40 44.86 -35.19
CA GLY A 687 -32.75 45.61 -36.26
C GLY A 687 -32.25 47.00 -35.85
N ARG A 688 -31.45 47.65 -36.72
CA ARG A 688 -30.77 48.94 -36.42
C ARG A 688 -29.98 48.93 -35.09
N GLY A 689 -29.35 47.81 -34.76
CA GLY A 689 -28.61 47.65 -33.50
C GLY A 689 -29.50 47.52 -32.25
N HIS A 690 -30.81 47.37 -32.41
CA HIS A 690 -31.75 47.11 -31.32
C HIS A 690 -31.99 45.61 -31.15
N TYR A 691 -32.18 45.20 -29.90
CA TYR A 691 -32.45 43.84 -29.46
C TYR A 691 -33.70 43.81 -28.59
N ASP A 692 -34.41 42.68 -28.60
CA ASP A 692 -35.59 42.42 -27.78
C ASP A 692 -35.56 40.95 -27.31
N LEU A 693 -36.40 40.58 -26.34
CA LEU A 693 -36.50 39.20 -25.85
C LEU A 693 -37.12 38.28 -26.91
N THR A 694 -36.56 37.09 -27.09
CA THR A 694 -37.05 36.09 -28.08
C THR A 694 -38.54 35.81 -27.88
N ASP A 695 -38.97 35.61 -26.64
CA ASP A 695 -40.37 35.32 -26.29
C ASP A 695 -41.33 36.47 -26.61
N ARG A 696 -40.84 37.73 -26.55
CA ARG A 696 -41.62 38.93 -26.86
C ARG A 696 -41.80 39.09 -28.37
N VAL A 697 -40.83 38.64 -29.16
CA VAL A 697 -40.85 38.72 -30.63
C VAL A 697 -41.60 37.55 -31.26
N PHE A 698 -41.40 36.32 -30.77
CA PHE A 698 -41.93 35.10 -31.39
C PHE A 698 -43.07 34.41 -30.63
N GLY A 699 -43.28 34.73 -29.35
CA GLY A 699 -44.21 34.04 -28.45
C GLY A 699 -43.51 32.95 -27.63
N ASP A 700 -44.30 32.11 -26.97
CA ASP A 700 -43.80 31.02 -26.10
C ASP A 700 -42.95 29.96 -26.83
N GLU A 701 -42.29 29.09 -26.06
CA GLU A 701 -41.47 27.98 -26.56
C GLU A 701 -42.23 27.09 -27.57
N GLN A 702 -43.54 26.92 -27.39
CA GLN A 702 -44.36 26.11 -28.30
C GLN A 702 -44.51 26.80 -29.67
N ARG A 703 -44.78 28.11 -29.71
CA ARG A 703 -44.84 28.89 -30.96
C ARG A 703 -43.46 29.04 -31.60
N GLN A 704 -42.38 29.16 -30.81
CA GLN A 704 -41.00 29.13 -31.30
C GLN A 704 -40.67 27.81 -31.98
N GLN A 705 -41.03 26.66 -31.38
CA GLN A 705 -40.81 25.34 -31.98
C GLN A 705 -41.64 25.13 -33.25
N GLN A 706 -42.88 25.62 -33.29
CA GLN A 706 -43.70 25.60 -34.51
C GLN A 706 -43.05 26.43 -35.64
N LEU A 707 -42.58 27.64 -35.33
CA LEU A 707 -41.88 28.51 -36.28
C LEU A 707 -40.61 27.86 -36.83
N HIS A 708 -39.84 27.19 -35.97
CA HIS A 708 -38.65 26.41 -36.35
C HIS A 708 -38.99 25.33 -37.37
N THR A 709 -39.94 24.44 -37.07
CA THR A 709 -40.34 23.35 -37.97
C THR A 709 -40.89 23.86 -39.30
N SER A 710 -41.69 24.93 -39.30
CA SER A 710 -42.17 25.57 -40.53
C SER A 710 -41.04 26.18 -41.37
N CYS A 711 -39.98 26.69 -40.74
CA CYS A 711 -38.80 27.17 -41.47
C CYS A 711 -38.00 26.02 -42.10
N CYS A 712 -37.88 24.86 -41.42
CA CYS A 712 -37.29 23.66 -42.01
C CYS A 712 -38.07 23.18 -43.24
N LEU A 713 -39.40 23.01 -43.11
CA LEU A 713 -40.29 22.60 -44.20
C LEU A 713 -40.21 23.54 -45.41
N ALA A 714 -40.17 24.86 -45.17
CA ALA A 714 -40.05 25.84 -46.23
C ALA A 714 -38.68 25.82 -46.94
N LEU A 715 -37.59 25.45 -46.24
CA LEU A 715 -36.22 25.41 -46.78
C LEU A 715 -35.79 24.06 -47.36
N SER A 716 -36.51 22.96 -47.08
CA SER A 716 -36.26 21.63 -47.64
C SER A 716 -36.14 21.61 -49.19
N PRO A 717 -37.06 22.23 -49.97
CA PRO A 717 -36.96 22.24 -51.44
C PRO A 717 -35.75 23.00 -52.00
N GLY A 718 -35.00 23.70 -51.14
CA GLY A 718 -33.81 24.46 -51.51
C GLY A 718 -33.70 25.79 -50.75
N PRO A 719 -32.49 26.37 -50.74
CA PRO A 719 -32.22 27.58 -49.97
C PRO A 719 -33.01 28.80 -50.48
N ARG A 720 -33.63 29.54 -49.56
CA ARG A 720 -34.45 30.73 -49.85
C ARG A 720 -33.83 31.99 -49.27
N SER A 721 -34.19 33.15 -49.82
CA SER A 721 -33.86 34.42 -49.17
C SER A 721 -34.67 34.60 -47.89
N ALA A 722 -34.13 35.35 -46.92
CA ALA A 722 -34.83 35.67 -45.68
C ALA A 722 -36.15 36.43 -45.90
N LEU A 723 -36.28 37.14 -47.04
CA LEU A 723 -37.53 37.76 -47.45
C LEU A 723 -38.54 36.71 -47.93
N ALA A 724 -38.17 35.85 -48.87
CA ALA A 724 -39.06 34.80 -49.37
C ALA A 724 -39.47 33.80 -48.27
N LEU A 725 -38.57 33.51 -47.33
CA LEU A 725 -38.91 32.68 -46.16
C LEU A 725 -39.92 33.38 -45.24
N ALA A 726 -39.72 34.68 -44.95
CA ALA A 726 -40.66 35.46 -44.16
C ALA A 726 -42.04 35.60 -44.86
N GLU A 727 -42.06 35.82 -46.17
CA GLU A 727 -43.29 35.90 -46.98
C GLU A 727 -44.08 34.58 -46.96
N LEU A 728 -43.40 33.42 -47.02
CA LEU A 728 -44.04 32.10 -46.95
C LEU A 728 -44.65 31.75 -45.58
N ILE A 729 -44.00 32.17 -44.47
CA ILE A 729 -44.48 31.84 -43.11
C ILE A 729 -45.41 32.91 -42.52
N SER A 730 -45.45 34.12 -43.10
CA SER A 730 -46.30 35.22 -42.62
C SER A 730 -47.80 34.91 -42.56
N PRO A 731 -48.41 34.15 -43.51
CA PRO A 731 -49.81 33.74 -43.41
C PRO A 731 -50.15 32.87 -42.20
N ILE A 732 -49.16 32.15 -41.65
CA ILE A 732 -49.33 31.21 -40.53
C ILE A 732 -49.07 31.90 -39.18
N PHE A 733 -47.98 32.68 -39.09
CA PHE A 733 -47.50 33.22 -37.82
C PHE A 733 -47.72 34.74 -37.65
N GLY A 734 -48.10 35.47 -38.70
CA GLY A 734 -48.17 36.94 -38.75
C GLY A 734 -46.98 37.58 -39.47
N GLU A 735 -47.03 38.89 -39.75
CA GLU A 735 -45.91 39.60 -40.40
C GLU A 735 -44.68 39.71 -39.47
N TYR A 736 -43.52 39.27 -39.94
CA TYR A 736 -42.23 39.45 -39.25
C TYR A 736 -41.20 40.20 -40.11
N HIS A 737 -40.28 40.89 -39.44
CA HIS A 737 -39.11 41.44 -40.12
C HIS A 737 -38.04 40.36 -40.36
N THR A 738 -37.39 40.42 -41.52
CA THR A 738 -36.39 39.42 -41.96
C THR A 738 -35.14 39.35 -41.08
N ARG A 739 -34.85 40.39 -40.30
CA ARG A 739 -33.71 40.45 -39.37
C ARG A 739 -33.90 39.58 -38.12
N PRO A 740 -34.95 39.78 -37.29
CA PRO A 740 -35.16 38.89 -36.15
C PRO A 740 -35.34 37.43 -36.57
N LEU A 741 -36.01 37.14 -37.70
CA LEU A 741 -36.13 35.77 -38.21
C LEU A 741 -34.76 35.11 -38.47
N LYS A 742 -33.80 35.83 -39.08
CA LYS A 742 -32.42 35.33 -39.21
C LYS A 742 -31.74 35.14 -37.86
N GLY A 743 -31.89 36.08 -36.93
CA GLY A 743 -31.29 36.01 -35.61
C GLY A 743 -31.72 34.75 -34.86
N PHE A 744 -33.04 34.53 -34.79
CA PHE A 744 -33.66 33.32 -34.24
C PHE A 744 -33.10 32.04 -34.88
N LEU A 745 -33.17 31.91 -36.21
CA LEU A 745 -32.72 30.72 -36.91
C LEU A 745 -31.19 30.51 -36.83
N SER A 746 -30.40 31.56 -36.56
CA SER A 746 -28.95 31.42 -36.36
C SER A 746 -28.54 30.80 -35.03
N GLY A 747 -29.44 30.75 -34.04
CA GLY A 747 -29.24 30.03 -32.77
C GLY A 747 -29.36 28.51 -32.90
N TYR A 748 -30.01 28.03 -33.96
CA TYR A 748 -30.21 26.60 -34.24
C TYR A 748 -29.10 26.06 -35.15
N LYS A 749 -28.61 24.85 -34.87
CA LYS A 749 -27.48 24.24 -35.59
C LYS A 749 -27.83 23.82 -37.02
N ASP A 750 -29.11 23.61 -37.28
CA ASP A 750 -29.63 22.95 -38.46
C ASP A 750 -29.64 23.89 -39.67
N PHE A 751 -29.58 25.21 -39.45
CA PHE A 751 -29.50 26.21 -40.51
C PHE A 751 -28.08 26.72 -40.76
N GLU A 752 -27.87 27.27 -41.95
CA GLU A 752 -26.69 28.04 -42.31
C GLU A 752 -27.10 29.32 -43.05
N ILE A 753 -26.71 30.49 -42.54
CA ILE A 753 -27.07 31.78 -43.12
C ILE A 753 -25.89 32.36 -43.92
N LYS A 754 -26.07 32.47 -45.23
CA LYS A 754 -25.10 33.02 -46.19
C LYS A 754 -25.60 34.36 -46.71
N GLY A 755 -25.34 35.41 -45.92
CA GLY A 755 -25.76 36.78 -46.21
C GLY A 755 -27.28 36.95 -46.06
N ASP A 756 -27.99 37.04 -47.17
CA ASP A 756 -29.46 37.11 -47.22
C ASP A 756 -30.14 35.75 -47.51
N VAL A 757 -29.37 34.70 -47.79
CA VAL A 757 -29.87 33.35 -48.09
C VAL A 757 -29.76 32.46 -46.85
N LEU A 758 -30.81 31.70 -46.54
CA LEU A 758 -30.78 30.62 -45.56
C LEU A 758 -30.74 29.27 -46.26
N HIS A 759 -29.93 28.37 -45.72
CA HIS A 759 -29.86 26.96 -46.10
C HIS A 759 -30.27 26.12 -44.89
N LEU A 760 -30.97 25.02 -45.14
CA LEU A 760 -31.05 23.89 -44.20
C LEU A 760 -29.83 23.00 -44.46
N ARG A 761 -29.13 22.56 -43.41
CA ARG A 761 -27.89 21.76 -43.51
C ARG A 761 -28.17 20.27 -43.60
N GLU A 762 -29.12 19.82 -42.80
CA GLU A 762 -29.58 18.45 -42.64
C GLU A 762 -31.07 18.56 -42.26
N GLU A 763 -31.92 17.73 -42.83
CA GLU A 763 -33.35 17.79 -42.56
C GLU A 763 -33.65 17.06 -41.24
N PRO A 764 -34.36 17.68 -40.27
CA PRO A 764 -34.76 16.99 -39.06
C PRO A 764 -35.55 15.71 -39.38
N PRO A 765 -35.38 14.59 -38.65
CA PRO A 765 -36.05 13.33 -38.96
C PRO A 765 -37.58 13.43 -39.07
N GLU A 766 -38.18 14.31 -38.26
CA GLU A 766 -39.62 14.61 -38.24
C GLU A 766 -40.06 15.32 -39.52
N VAL A 767 -39.20 16.19 -40.06
CA VAL A 767 -39.41 16.92 -41.31
C VAL A 767 -39.24 15.97 -42.50
N SER A 768 -38.18 15.14 -42.51
CA SER A 768 -37.97 14.10 -43.54
C SER A 768 -39.18 13.16 -43.65
N ALA A 769 -39.70 12.66 -42.53
CA ALA A 769 -40.86 11.77 -42.51
C ALA A 769 -42.14 12.43 -43.07
N TYR A 770 -42.35 13.72 -42.78
CA TYR A 770 -43.48 14.47 -43.35
C TYR A 770 -43.33 14.65 -44.88
N LEU A 771 -42.12 14.95 -45.35
CA LEU A 771 -41.81 15.14 -46.77
C LEU A 771 -41.99 13.85 -47.57
N GLU A 772 -41.54 12.71 -47.05
CA GLU A 772 -41.76 11.39 -47.66
C GLU A 772 -43.25 11.08 -47.85
N VAL A 773 -44.09 11.37 -46.84
CA VAL A 773 -45.55 11.17 -46.92
C VAL A 773 -46.19 12.13 -47.92
N ARG A 774 -45.78 13.41 -47.95
CA ARG A 774 -46.24 14.40 -48.93
C ARG A 774 -45.91 13.96 -50.35
N ASP A 775 -44.68 13.52 -50.60
CA ASP A 775 -44.20 13.23 -51.95
C ASP A 775 -44.80 11.94 -52.50
N VAL A 776 -45.01 10.92 -51.67
CA VAL A 776 -45.82 9.73 -52.02
C VAL A 776 -47.27 10.11 -52.34
N ALA A 777 -47.87 11.03 -51.58
CA ALA A 777 -49.24 11.48 -51.82
C ALA A 777 -49.38 12.28 -53.13
N LEU A 778 -48.36 13.05 -53.50
CA LEU A 778 -48.30 13.80 -54.77
C LEU A 778 -48.05 12.89 -55.98
N ASP A 779 -47.07 11.98 -55.90
CA ASP A 779 -46.71 11.10 -57.03
C ASP A 779 -47.80 10.08 -57.39
N GLU A 780 -48.57 9.57 -56.42
CA GLU A 780 -49.66 8.61 -56.70
C GLU A 780 -50.97 9.27 -57.14
N GLY A 781 -51.14 10.58 -56.95
CA GLY A 781 -52.28 11.38 -57.40
C GLY A 781 -53.59 11.08 -56.67
N ILE A 782 -53.94 11.91 -55.67
CA ILE A 782 -55.17 11.78 -54.88
C ILE A 782 -56.41 12.09 -55.74
N GLY A 783 -56.90 11.07 -56.44
CA GLY A 783 -58.11 11.13 -57.27
C GLY A 783 -58.71 9.77 -57.64
N THR A 784 -58.20 8.68 -57.04
CA THR A 784 -58.73 7.32 -57.23
C THR A 784 -58.72 6.54 -55.92
N ASP A 785 -59.71 5.66 -55.72
CA ASP A 785 -59.90 4.86 -54.50
C ASP A 785 -58.67 4.02 -54.09
N GLY A 786 -57.74 3.77 -55.02
CA GLY A 786 -56.51 3.01 -54.77
C GLY A 786 -55.42 3.79 -54.02
N GLY A 787 -55.32 5.11 -54.21
CA GLY A 787 -54.24 5.92 -53.60
C GLY A 787 -54.45 6.11 -52.09
N LEU A 788 -55.67 6.47 -51.69
CA LEU A 788 -56.05 6.61 -50.28
C LEU A 788 -55.91 5.29 -49.49
N GLY A 789 -56.03 4.14 -50.16
CA GLY A 789 -55.72 2.84 -49.56
C GLY A 789 -54.23 2.70 -49.23
N ARG A 790 -53.35 2.95 -50.21
CA ARG A 790 -51.89 2.83 -50.05
C ARG A 790 -51.31 3.84 -49.06
N LEU A 791 -51.82 5.07 -49.05
CA LEU A 791 -51.39 6.07 -48.07
C LEU A 791 -51.67 5.60 -46.64
N ARG A 792 -52.84 4.96 -46.40
CA ARG A 792 -53.18 4.37 -45.10
C ARG A 792 -52.38 3.12 -44.77
N ASP A 793 -52.07 2.28 -45.75
CA ASP A 793 -51.14 1.15 -45.57
C ASP A 793 -49.73 1.63 -45.22
N PHE A 794 -49.25 2.73 -45.82
CA PHE A 794 -47.95 3.35 -45.52
C PHE A 794 -47.91 3.99 -44.13
N LEU A 795 -48.94 4.74 -43.75
CA LEU A 795 -49.11 5.27 -42.39
C LEU A 795 -49.12 4.15 -41.35
N ALA A 796 -49.89 3.08 -41.60
CA ALA A 796 -49.95 1.91 -40.73
C ALA A 796 -48.60 1.16 -40.64
N LEU A 797 -47.81 1.12 -41.72
CA LEU A 797 -46.46 0.57 -41.72
C LEU A 797 -45.52 1.33 -40.76
N HIS A 798 -45.73 2.63 -40.62
CA HIS A 798 -45.01 3.52 -39.70
C HIS A 798 -45.71 3.70 -38.34
N GLY A 799 -46.80 2.96 -38.09
CA GLY A 799 -47.50 2.92 -36.80
C GLY A 799 -48.54 4.02 -36.56
N ALA A 800 -48.84 4.86 -37.57
CA ALA A 800 -49.84 5.93 -37.50
C ALA A 800 -51.21 5.49 -38.06
N SER A 801 -52.30 5.98 -37.47
CA SER A 801 -53.68 5.74 -37.99
C SER A 801 -54.06 6.70 -39.13
N ASP A 802 -53.42 7.87 -39.13
CA ASP A 802 -53.73 9.05 -39.93
C ASP A 802 -52.47 9.95 -39.99
N TYR A 803 -52.41 10.90 -40.93
CA TYR A 803 -51.29 11.85 -41.01
C TYR A 803 -51.17 12.72 -39.75
N THR A 804 -52.27 13.01 -39.05
CA THR A 804 -52.21 13.73 -37.77
C THR A 804 -51.53 12.92 -36.66
N ASP A 805 -51.44 11.59 -36.74
CA ASP A 805 -50.73 10.78 -35.74
C ASP A 805 -49.21 10.74 -35.92
N LEU A 806 -48.69 11.21 -37.05
CA LEU A 806 -47.24 11.36 -37.26
C LEU A 806 -46.64 12.57 -36.54
N ASP A 807 -47.44 13.60 -36.25
CA ASP A 807 -46.97 14.81 -35.55
C ASP A 807 -48.05 15.43 -34.63
N PRO A 808 -47.81 15.53 -33.30
CA PRO A 808 -48.71 16.26 -32.40
C PRO A 808 -48.79 17.77 -32.69
N TYR A 809 -47.80 18.39 -33.34
CA TYR A 809 -47.80 19.84 -33.61
C TYR A 809 -48.71 20.22 -34.79
N LEU A 810 -48.90 19.32 -35.78
CA LEU A 810 -49.89 19.47 -36.86
C LEU A 810 -51.36 19.36 -36.39
N LYS A 811 -51.64 18.91 -35.16
CA LYS A 811 -53.03 18.78 -34.64
C LYS A 811 -53.73 20.13 -34.40
N HIS A 812 -52.99 21.23 -34.31
CA HIS A 812 -53.56 22.55 -33.95
C HIS A 812 -53.89 23.52 -35.10
N PRO A 813 -53.13 23.62 -36.21
CA PRO A 813 -53.52 24.45 -37.36
C PRO A 813 -54.89 24.06 -37.92
N ILE A 814 -55.15 22.75 -38.02
CA ILE A 814 -56.39 22.20 -38.59
C ILE A 814 -57.58 22.44 -37.64
N ALA A 815 -57.38 22.26 -36.33
CA ALA A 815 -58.40 22.50 -35.30
C ALA A 815 -58.85 23.97 -35.19
N ALA A 816 -58.11 24.92 -35.77
CA ALA A 816 -58.49 26.33 -35.80
C ALA A 816 -59.52 26.67 -36.91
N ILE A 817 -59.62 25.86 -37.96
CA ILE A 817 -60.48 26.12 -39.13
C ILE A 817 -61.86 25.47 -38.93
N ASN A 818 -62.62 25.98 -37.97
CA ASN A 818 -64.01 25.57 -37.73
C ASN A 818 -64.99 26.25 -38.71
N ASP A 819 -64.87 26.00 -40.01
CA ASP A 819 -66.06 26.01 -40.88
C ASP A 819 -65.95 25.09 -42.12
N THR A 820 -67.11 24.49 -42.42
CA THR A 820 -67.51 23.57 -43.49
C THR A 820 -66.72 23.59 -44.82
N SER A 821 -65.52 23.03 -44.80
CA SER A 821 -64.74 22.61 -45.99
C SER A 821 -64.35 21.13 -45.86
N SER A 822 -64.24 20.40 -46.97
CA SER A 822 -63.88 18.97 -46.95
C SER A 822 -62.37 18.77 -46.72
N GLU A 823 -61.98 17.58 -46.23
CA GLU A 823 -60.55 17.24 -46.06
C GLU A 823 -59.76 17.42 -47.37
N ASP A 824 -60.40 17.13 -48.52
CA ASP A 824 -59.86 17.36 -49.86
C ASP A 824 -59.55 18.85 -50.13
N GLU A 825 -60.38 19.81 -49.68
CA GLU A 825 -60.11 21.26 -49.84
C GLU A 825 -58.98 21.77 -48.92
N ILE A 826 -58.71 21.05 -47.82
CA ILE A 826 -57.63 21.37 -46.88
C ILE A 826 -56.31 20.81 -47.43
N LEU A 827 -56.34 19.61 -48.00
CA LEU A 827 -55.24 19.03 -48.78
C LEU A 827 -54.91 19.87 -50.02
N ASP A 828 -55.90 20.27 -50.84
CA ASP A 828 -55.69 21.12 -52.03
C ASP A 828 -55.04 22.47 -51.67
N LYS A 829 -55.33 23.04 -50.50
CA LYS A 829 -54.65 24.26 -50.02
C LYS A 829 -53.22 23.99 -49.57
N LEU A 830 -53.00 22.96 -48.74
CA LEU A 830 -51.68 22.62 -48.22
C LEU A 830 -50.72 22.12 -49.30
N LEU A 831 -51.22 21.54 -50.39
CA LEU A 831 -50.43 21.11 -51.54
C LEU A 831 -50.33 22.21 -52.61
N GLY A 832 -51.42 22.92 -52.90
CA GLY A 832 -51.49 23.97 -53.93
C GLY A 832 -50.59 25.18 -53.64
N ASP A 833 -50.52 25.67 -52.39
CA ASP A 833 -49.65 26.79 -52.03
C ASP A 833 -48.14 26.41 -52.03
N PHE A 834 -47.80 25.12 -52.16
CA PHE A 834 -46.43 24.65 -52.40
C PHE A 834 -46.10 24.35 -53.88
N GLY A 835 -47.08 24.47 -54.78
CA GLY A 835 -46.85 24.63 -56.23
C GLY A 835 -46.78 23.34 -57.05
N VAL A 836 -47.94 22.67 -57.21
CA VAL A 836 -48.19 21.61 -58.21
C VAL A 836 -49.30 22.06 -59.15
#